data_AF-A0A0G2IVY1-F1
#
_entry.id   AF-A0A0G2IVY1-F1
#
_cell.length_a   1.000
_cell.length_b   1.000
_cell.length_c   1.000
_cell.angle_alpha   90.00
_cell.angle_beta   90.00
_cell.angle_gamma   90.00
#
_symmetry.space_group_name_H-M   'P 1'
#
loop_
_entity.id
_entity.type
_entity.pdbx_description
1 polymer ?
#
loop_
_entity_poly.entity_id
_entity_poly.type
_entity_poly.pdbx_seq_one_letter_code
_entity_poly.pdbx_strand_id
1 'polypeptide(L)'
;MLSAKPAAKVLYVDADLEAPGLTWMIDDAPEGDDWSPTMSWVDALCLIHDAEDWKEEALPLIVQHVRQSTISLELNVGRREFFFMPAVRSMDQVEKLPITPENAVRRRNREWVIGDLLVALGRGLGVDVILVDLRAGITEFSSPLLLDPRVHTVIVSSCAKQSVVGVCRTLAQVSRHTTWPLDSGNLTFLVTQVPPPKSIGDQIFTKVEDDLLKAWASLGDEPDSDHEESNFISIGRVDHDQKLIVFDDLQTIAECFPTTSFWNPLGDPLKSLLDQLTPSELSNVNDNNQSFLGEKKEEIKNNILELTRKHLEFAEQNEKPGVLLTSPVRKLVSLPDEQLPIAVVLGSKGADKTFLWSQLVMAKEFSKFAEIVGISWRAPKPVLIFPLLCPSNLADKLLNSVHDLERKISKESKEKLDNFKLKEELEKLDSKNSSLTFWLEEIAGRLGLPKETSASLRKIEEELAQRDQYVILAVDGLEEALQTGPSKPMNEQQKDVIRNLVIDLPNQLQAIQTKHLGIIVFIRHDLARESIHQNFGQFEAKYRSFALKWSQEDALRLVLWVLKQAGWPDPSIGEFTQASYDNLKRRLQPFWGEKMGGKKEAFTDRWIIAALSDLKGLFQARDIIRFLSEATANSSDFPLNPTAMRGAIEFCASKKVEELQQEINGLEKILDHFKKQPWNQRMIPMEKAKLKLSSEEESFLADQGILIEDEKDNKFYMPEIIWKGLGFRPSRTGRIGTMRLQRLAAAKER
;
A
#
# COMPACT_ATOMS: atom_id res chain seq x y z
N MET A 1 -8.53 -20.35 -17.11
CA MET A 1 -9.49 -20.92 -16.15
C MET A 1 -8.77 -21.12 -14.83
N LEU A 2 -9.00 -20.23 -13.88
CA LEU A 2 -8.75 -20.41 -12.44
C LEU A 2 -9.59 -19.34 -11.74
N SER A 3 -10.56 -19.81 -10.99
CA SER A 3 -11.64 -19.08 -10.33
C SER A 3 -11.19 -18.45 -9.01
N ALA A 4 -11.84 -17.33 -8.67
CA ALA A 4 -12.53 -17.15 -7.40
C ALA A 4 -11.88 -17.63 -6.08
N LYS A 5 -10.61 -17.30 -5.82
CA LYS A 5 -10.07 -17.37 -4.45
C LYS A 5 -9.61 -15.99 -4.01
N PRO A 6 -9.89 -15.54 -2.75
CA PRO A 6 -9.07 -14.49 -2.17
C PRO A 6 -7.60 -14.93 -2.33
N ALA A 7 -6.73 -13.99 -2.71
CA ALA A 7 -5.33 -14.35 -2.86
C ALA A 7 -4.82 -14.88 -1.52
N ALA A 8 -4.20 -16.06 -1.55
CA ALA A 8 -3.64 -16.68 -0.36
C ALA A 8 -2.73 -15.67 0.34
N LYS A 9 -3.00 -15.40 1.61
CA LYS A 9 -2.10 -14.63 2.47
C LYS A 9 -0.92 -15.53 2.77
N VAL A 10 0.28 -15.06 2.48
CA VAL A 10 1.51 -15.88 2.61
C VAL A 10 2.46 -15.24 3.61
N LEU A 11 3.05 -16.09 4.45
CA LEU A 11 4.24 -15.79 5.23
C LEU A 11 5.45 -16.46 4.57
N TYR A 12 6.47 -15.68 4.26
CA TYR A 12 7.79 -16.17 3.87
C TYR A 12 8.73 -16.09 5.08
N VAL A 13 9.46 -17.17 5.35
CA VAL A 13 10.46 -17.25 6.41
C VAL A 13 11.78 -17.65 5.77
N ASP A 14 12.79 -16.79 5.85
CA ASP A 14 14.17 -17.15 5.53
C ASP A 14 14.80 -17.79 6.77
N ALA A 15 14.99 -19.11 6.73
CA ALA A 15 15.51 -19.90 7.83
C ALA A 15 16.92 -20.46 7.55
N ASP A 16 17.60 -20.02 6.48
CA ASP A 16 19.03 -20.30 6.26
C ASP A 16 19.90 -19.27 7.00
N LEU A 17 20.36 -19.60 8.21
CA LEU A 17 21.20 -18.69 9.00
C LEU A 17 22.64 -18.56 8.48
N GLU A 18 23.11 -19.48 7.63
CA GLU A 18 24.49 -19.49 7.13
C GLU A 18 24.65 -18.67 5.85
N ALA A 19 23.67 -18.74 4.96
CA ALA A 19 23.63 -17.96 3.72
C ALA A 19 22.19 -17.47 3.44
N PRO A 20 21.68 -16.49 4.22
CA PRO A 20 20.32 -16.00 4.12
C PRO A 20 20.08 -15.18 2.84
N GLY A 21 19.94 -15.89 1.72
CA GLY A 21 19.86 -15.30 0.39
C GLY A 21 18.67 -14.37 0.22
N LEU A 22 17.48 -14.77 0.70
CA LEU A 22 16.28 -13.93 0.60
C LEU A 22 16.39 -12.67 1.47
N THR A 23 16.98 -12.79 2.66
CA THR A 23 17.24 -11.64 3.54
C THR A 23 18.13 -10.61 2.85
N TRP A 24 19.20 -11.05 2.19
CA TRP A 24 20.11 -10.14 1.47
C TRP A 24 19.46 -9.50 0.24
N MET A 25 18.66 -10.25 -0.52
CA MET A 25 17.98 -9.73 -1.72
C MET A 25 16.92 -8.66 -1.41
N ILE A 26 16.44 -8.59 -0.17
CA ILE A 26 15.47 -7.57 0.27
C ILE A 26 16.19 -6.33 0.82
N ASP A 27 17.37 -6.49 1.42
CA ASP A 27 18.18 -5.39 1.96
C ASP A 27 18.74 -4.48 0.82
N ASP A 28 18.98 -5.06 -0.36
CA ASP A 28 19.41 -4.35 -1.59
C ASP A 28 18.24 -3.77 -2.43
N ALA A 29 17.00 -3.75 -1.90
CA ALA A 29 15.86 -3.18 -2.61
C ALA A 29 16.11 -1.67 -2.92
N PRO A 30 15.74 -1.18 -4.12
CA PRO A 30 16.12 0.15 -4.59
C PRO A 30 15.72 1.25 -3.60
N GLU A 31 16.65 2.18 -3.32
CA GLU A 31 16.48 3.40 -2.50
C GLU A 31 15.06 3.99 -2.68
N GLY A 32 14.14 3.67 -1.77
CA GLY A 32 12.73 3.96 -1.99
C GLY A 32 11.78 3.31 -1.01
N ASP A 33 12.08 2.07 -0.58
CA ASP A 33 11.38 1.36 0.49
C ASP A 33 12.37 1.04 1.61
N ASP A 34 12.42 1.89 2.65
CA ASP A 34 13.21 1.65 3.88
C ASP A 34 12.60 0.45 4.65
N TRP A 35 12.90 -0.76 4.21
CA TRP A 35 12.49 -1.99 4.88
C TRP A 35 13.42 -2.21 6.08
N SER A 36 12.88 -2.05 7.30
CA SER A 36 13.60 -2.30 8.56
C SER A 36 12.84 -3.35 9.38
N PRO A 37 13.23 -4.63 9.32
CA PRO A 37 12.54 -5.68 10.06
C PRO A 37 12.69 -5.47 11.57
N THR A 38 11.58 -5.45 12.30
CA THR A 38 11.61 -5.35 13.77
C THR A 38 11.83 -6.71 14.45
N MET A 39 11.72 -7.81 13.69
CA MET A 39 11.87 -9.19 14.14
C MET A 39 12.52 -10.03 13.04
N SER A 40 13.40 -10.95 13.43
CA SER A 40 13.97 -11.99 12.56
C SER A 40 13.63 -13.40 13.05
N TRP A 41 13.93 -14.39 12.22
CA TRP A 41 13.82 -15.80 12.56
C TRP A 41 14.67 -16.14 13.79
N VAL A 42 15.89 -15.61 13.86
CA VAL A 42 16.76 -15.76 15.04
C VAL A 42 16.10 -15.19 16.30
N ASP A 43 15.54 -13.98 16.23
CA ASP A 43 14.87 -13.37 17.39
C ASP A 43 13.65 -14.20 17.85
N ALA A 44 12.86 -14.71 16.91
CA ALA A 44 11.73 -15.59 17.22
C ALA A 44 12.21 -16.87 17.94
N LEU A 45 13.29 -17.48 17.47
CA LEU A 45 13.90 -18.64 18.12
C LEU A 45 14.46 -18.33 19.53
N CYS A 46 15.05 -17.14 19.73
CA CYS A 46 15.47 -16.67 21.06
C CYS A 46 14.29 -16.58 22.02
N LEU A 47 13.22 -15.91 21.60
CA LEU A 47 12.06 -15.63 22.46
C LEU A 47 11.37 -16.93 22.90
N ILE A 48 11.20 -17.90 21.99
CA ILE A 48 10.61 -19.19 22.37
C ILE A 48 11.54 -20.02 23.27
N HIS A 49 12.86 -19.84 23.13
CA HIS A 49 13.81 -20.53 23.98
C HIS A 49 13.72 -19.98 25.41
N ASP A 50 13.72 -18.66 25.58
CA ASP A 50 13.73 -18.04 26.91
C ASP A 50 12.39 -18.21 27.64
N ALA A 51 11.26 -18.24 26.92
CA ALA A 51 9.95 -18.40 27.51
C ALA A 51 9.70 -19.81 28.11
N GLU A 52 9.06 -19.84 29.29
CA GLU A 52 8.55 -21.09 29.88
C GLU A 52 7.34 -21.58 29.08
N ASP A 53 6.32 -20.72 28.90
CA ASP A 53 5.20 -20.92 27.97
C ASP A 53 5.28 -19.97 26.78
N TRP A 54 6.01 -20.39 25.75
CA TRP A 54 6.21 -19.58 24.54
C TRP A 54 4.91 -19.24 23.80
N LYS A 55 3.82 -19.98 23.99
CA LYS A 55 2.55 -19.72 23.30
C LYS A 55 1.81 -18.51 23.88
N GLU A 56 1.90 -18.31 25.19
CA GLU A 56 1.25 -17.18 25.87
C GLU A 56 2.20 -15.98 25.97
N GLU A 57 3.51 -16.22 26.14
CA GLU A 57 4.49 -15.15 26.40
C GLU A 57 5.16 -14.62 25.12
N ALA A 58 5.71 -15.51 24.28
CA ALA A 58 6.54 -15.13 23.13
C ALA A 58 5.73 -14.95 21.85
N LEU A 59 4.78 -15.85 21.58
CA LEU A 59 4.02 -15.88 20.33
C LEU A 59 3.25 -14.57 20.05
N PRO A 60 2.57 -13.91 21.02
CA PRO A 60 1.88 -12.65 20.76
C PRO A 60 2.85 -11.55 20.28
N LEU A 61 4.04 -11.47 20.88
CA LEU A 61 5.08 -10.52 20.50
C LEU A 61 5.62 -10.84 19.10
N ILE A 62 5.90 -12.12 18.80
CA ILE A 62 6.37 -12.55 17.48
C ILE A 62 5.34 -12.19 16.40
N VAL A 63 4.07 -12.53 16.61
CA VAL A 63 2.96 -12.19 15.70
C VAL A 63 2.88 -10.68 15.48
N GLN A 64 2.93 -9.90 16.56
CA GLN A 64 2.84 -8.44 16.53
C GLN A 64 3.95 -7.81 15.67
N HIS A 65 5.19 -8.24 15.84
CA HIS A 65 6.30 -7.69 15.09
C HIS A 65 6.31 -8.15 13.63
N VAL A 66 5.99 -9.43 13.36
CA VAL A 66 5.95 -9.96 11.99
C VAL A 66 4.84 -9.31 11.17
N ARG A 67 3.71 -8.92 11.79
CA ARG A 67 2.66 -8.14 11.11
C ARG A 67 3.15 -6.83 10.51
N GLN A 68 4.22 -6.25 11.06
CA GLN A 68 4.79 -4.98 10.59
C GLN A 68 5.82 -5.19 9.46
N SER A 69 6.33 -6.42 9.32
CA SER A 69 7.33 -6.82 8.33
C SER A 69 6.66 -7.40 7.10
N THR A 70 6.17 -6.51 6.24
CA THR A 70 5.57 -6.89 4.95
C THR A 70 6.44 -6.43 3.80
N ILE A 71 6.65 -7.29 2.81
CA ILE A 71 7.23 -6.93 1.50
C ILE A 71 6.12 -6.84 0.46
N SER A 72 6.29 -5.94 -0.51
CA SER A 72 5.40 -5.81 -1.66
C SER A 72 6.13 -6.24 -2.93
N LEU A 73 5.55 -7.16 -3.69
CA LEU A 73 6.06 -7.53 -5.02
C LEU A 73 5.00 -7.24 -6.09
N GLU A 74 5.42 -6.68 -7.22
CA GLU A 74 4.55 -6.51 -8.39
C GLU A 74 4.59 -7.81 -9.20
N LEU A 75 3.50 -8.58 -9.13
CA LEU A 75 3.33 -9.83 -9.88
C LEU A 75 2.43 -9.59 -11.10
N ASN A 76 2.44 -10.51 -12.06
CA ASN A 76 1.54 -10.50 -13.24
C ASN A 76 0.05 -10.34 -12.86
N VAL A 77 -0.33 -10.78 -11.66
CA VAL A 77 -1.71 -10.72 -11.14
C VAL A 77 -2.04 -9.45 -10.36
N GLY A 78 -1.04 -8.64 -10.00
CA GLY A 78 -1.17 -7.51 -9.07
C GLY A 78 -0.02 -7.38 -8.10
N ARG A 79 0.09 -6.19 -7.51
CA ARG A 79 0.89 -5.96 -6.31
C ARG A 79 0.38 -6.87 -5.20
N ARG A 80 1.23 -7.75 -4.71
CA ARG A 80 0.92 -8.62 -3.57
C ARG A 80 1.81 -8.25 -2.40
N GLU A 81 1.18 -8.13 -1.24
CA GLU A 81 1.86 -7.98 0.03
C GLU A 81 2.02 -9.36 0.66
N PHE A 82 3.22 -9.62 1.15
CA PHE A 82 3.57 -10.85 1.83
C PHE A 82 4.14 -10.50 3.20
N PHE A 83 3.79 -11.28 4.22
CA PHE A 83 4.55 -11.22 5.47
C PHE A 83 5.91 -11.85 5.19
N PHE A 84 6.97 -11.20 5.65
CA PHE A 84 8.33 -11.69 5.46
C PHE A 84 9.09 -11.62 6.77
N MET A 85 9.65 -12.75 7.17
CA MET A 85 10.53 -12.87 8.31
C MET A 85 11.94 -13.20 7.81
N PRO A 86 12.89 -12.26 7.92
CA PRO A 86 14.27 -12.52 7.54
C PRO A 86 14.95 -13.46 8.51
N ALA A 87 16.05 -14.07 8.09
CA ALA A 87 16.91 -14.84 8.97
C ALA A 87 17.46 -13.97 10.12
N VAL A 88 17.87 -12.74 9.80
CA VAL A 88 18.49 -11.76 10.71
C VAL A 88 17.99 -10.34 10.39
N ARG A 89 18.02 -9.43 11.37
CA ARG A 89 17.59 -8.03 11.21
C ARG A 89 18.68 -7.08 10.72
N SER A 90 19.94 -7.43 10.97
CA SER A 90 21.11 -6.62 10.59
C SER A 90 22.35 -7.50 10.48
N MET A 91 23.37 -7.01 9.77
CA MET A 91 24.67 -7.69 9.64
C MET A 91 25.34 -7.93 11.00
N ASP A 92 25.12 -7.07 12.00
CA ASP A 92 25.65 -7.26 13.36
C ASP A 92 25.14 -8.56 14.02
N GLN A 93 23.92 -9.01 13.68
CA GLN A 93 23.37 -10.27 14.19
C GLN A 93 24.01 -11.50 13.53
N VAL A 94 24.48 -11.37 12.29
CA VAL A 94 25.22 -12.45 11.60
C VAL A 94 26.55 -12.70 12.31
N GLU A 95 27.25 -11.64 12.72
CA GLU A 95 28.53 -11.75 13.41
C GLU A 95 28.40 -12.29 14.85
N LYS A 96 27.23 -12.13 15.47
CA LYS A 96 26.97 -12.49 16.87
C LYS A 96 25.61 -13.15 17.03
N LEU A 97 25.48 -14.37 16.50
CA LEU A 97 24.28 -15.18 16.68
C LEU A 97 24.02 -15.39 18.19
N PRO A 98 22.89 -14.89 18.73
CA PRO A 98 22.58 -14.97 20.16
C PRO A 98 22.22 -16.38 20.63
N ILE A 99 21.94 -17.30 19.70
CA ILE A 99 21.61 -18.70 19.99
C ILE A 99 22.45 -19.64 19.14
N THR A 100 22.72 -20.81 19.69
CA THR A 100 23.21 -21.95 18.89
C THR A 100 22.01 -22.78 18.41
N PRO A 101 22.09 -23.41 17.22
CA PRO A 101 21.02 -24.24 16.69
C PRO A 101 20.53 -25.33 17.65
N GLU A 102 21.43 -25.87 18.44
CA GLU A 102 21.16 -26.90 19.43
C GLU A 102 20.27 -26.38 20.58
N ASN A 103 20.39 -25.11 20.93
CA ASN A 103 19.65 -24.52 22.06
C ASN A 103 18.16 -24.34 21.75
N ALA A 104 17.79 -24.11 20.49
CA ALA A 104 16.39 -23.96 20.08
C ALA A 104 15.58 -25.27 20.18
N VAL A 105 16.24 -26.43 19.94
CA VAL A 105 15.56 -27.73 19.78
C VAL A 105 15.71 -28.65 21.00
N ARG A 106 16.76 -28.51 21.83
CA ARG A 106 17.14 -29.53 22.85
C ARG A 106 16.45 -29.45 24.22
N ARG A 107 15.23 -28.91 24.34
CA ARG A 107 14.41 -29.06 25.57
C ARG A 107 13.51 -30.30 25.45
N ARG A 108 13.32 -31.06 26.54
CA ARG A 108 12.38 -32.21 26.56
C ARG A 108 10.98 -31.78 26.15
N ASN A 109 10.27 -32.57 25.33
CA ASN A 109 8.93 -32.30 24.80
C ASN A 109 8.84 -31.08 23.85
N ARG A 110 9.94 -30.72 23.18
CA ARG A 110 9.99 -29.65 22.17
C ARG A 110 10.51 -30.14 20.81
N GLU A 111 10.38 -31.43 20.52
CA GLU A 111 10.90 -32.09 19.32
C GLU A 111 10.32 -31.49 18.02
N TRP A 112 9.09 -30.98 18.07
CA TRP A 112 8.38 -30.35 16.96
C TRP A 112 8.17 -28.84 17.12
N VAL A 113 8.89 -28.20 18.06
CA VAL A 113 8.63 -26.81 18.46
C VAL A 113 8.70 -25.81 17.29
N ILE A 114 9.59 -26.06 16.32
CA ILE A 114 9.73 -25.21 15.14
C ILE A 114 8.48 -25.29 14.25
N GLY A 115 8.02 -26.52 13.95
CA GLY A 115 6.78 -26.72 13.19
C GLY A 115 5.56 -26.15 13.92
N ASP A 116 5.48 -26.37 15.24
CA ASP A 116 4.41 -25.83 16.07
C ASP A 116 4.42 -24.29 16.12
N LEU A 117 5.60 -23.67 16.20
CA LEU A 117 5.77 -22.22 16.14
C LEU A 117 5.27 -21.67 14.80
N LEU A 118 5.69 -22.26 13.68
CA LEU A 118 5.26 -21.81 12.36
C LEU A 118 3.74 -21.90 12.21
N VAL A 119 3.13 -23.02 12.62
CA VAL A 119 1.66 -23.18 12.58
C VAL A 119 0.95 -22.15 13.47
N ALA A 120 1.44 -21.95 14.70
CA ALA A 120 0.85 -21.00 15.64
C ALA A 120 1.00 -19.55 15.17
N LEU A 121 2.16 -19.20 14.63
CA LEU A 121 2.45 -17.92 13.99
C LEU A 121 1.53 -17.70 12.78
N GLY A 122 1.37 -18.72 11.94
CA GLY A 122 0.49 -18.67 10.78
C GLY A 122 -0.95 -18.36 11.16
N ARG A 123 -1.47 -19.04 12.19
CA ARG A 123 -2.80 -18.78 12.76
C ARG A 123 -2.91 -17.38 13.36
N GLY A 124 -1.88 -16.91 14.08
CA GLY A 124 -1.83 -15.57 14.66
C GLY A 124 -1.83 -14.46 13.61
N LEU A 125 -1.19 -14.69 12.46
CA LEU A 125 -1.18 -13.77 11.32
C LEU A 125 -2.42 -13.89 10.42
N GLY A 126 -3.14 -15.00 10.51
CA GLY A 126 -4.25 -15.32 9.62
C GLY A 126 -3.78 -15.53 8.17
N VAL A 127 -2.63 -16.19 8.00
CA VAL A 127 -2.09 -16.58 6.68
C VAL A 127 -2.60 -17.96 6.28
N ASP A 128 -2.74 -18.16 4.96
CA ASP A 128 -3.17 -19.41 4.36
C ASP A 128 -2.00 -20.34 4.07
N VAL A 129 -0.81 -19.77 3.80
CA VAL A 129 0.40 -20.51 3.39
C VAL A 129 1.62 -19.96 4.12
N ILE A 130 2.51 -20.87 4.54
CA ILE A 130 3.83 -20.53 5.07
C ILE A 130 4.88 -21.18 4.17
N LEU A 131 5.77 -20.37 3.63
CA LEU A 131 6.90 -20.82 2.82
C LEU A 131 8.18 -20.59 3.61
N VAL A 132 8.95 -21.65 3.80
CA VAL A 132 10.17 -21.64 4.61
C VAL A 132 11.35 -21.98 3.71
N ASP A 133 12.30 -21.06 3.59
CA ASP A 133 13.56 -21.30 2.91
C ASP A 133 14.53 -21.95 3.89
N LEU A 134 15.02 -23.16 3.55
CA LEU A 134 15.80 -23.99 4.45
C LEU A 134 17.17 -24.28 3.86
N ARG A 135 18.15 -24.37 4.75
CA ARG A 135 19.49 -24.87 4.42
C ARG A 135 19.41 -26.27 3.80
N ALA A 136 20.17 -26.48 2.73
CA ALA A 136 20.27 -27.79 2.10
C ALA A 136 20.89 -28.85 3.03
N GLY A 137 20.31 -30.05 3.01
CA GLY A 137 20.79 -31.20 3.77
C GLY A 137 20.14 -31.34 5.15
N ILE A 138 20.72 -32.21 5.98
CA ILE A 138 20.25 -32.53 7.33
C ILE A 138 21.05 -31.68 8.32
N THR A 139 20.50 -30.53 8.68
CA THR A 139 21.07 -29.59 9.65
C THR A 139 20.16 -29.49 10.86
N GLU A 140 20.61 -28.84 11.93
CA GLU A 140 19.89 -28.71 13.18
C GLU A 140 18.54 -28.00 13.02
N PHE A 141 18.43 -27.08 12.06
CA PHE A 141 17.18 -26.35 11.77
C PHE A 141 16.35 -26.97 10.65
N SER A 142 16.97 -27.59 9.63
CA SER A 142 16.21 -28.21 8.54
C SER A 142 15.63 -29.57 8.94
N SER A 143 16.34 -30.34 9.77
CA SER A 143 15.94 -31.70 10.13
C SER A 143 14.60 -31.77 10.88
N PRO A 144 14.30 -30.91 11.87
CA PRO A 144 13.01 -30.94 12.55
C PRO A 144 11.81 -30.73 11.61
N LEU A 145 11.97 -29.90 10.57
CA LEU A 145 10.92 -29.66 9.57
C LEU A 145 10.86 -30.77 8.51
N LEU A 146 12.02 -31.26 8.06
CA LEU A 146 12.11 -32.35 7.09
C LEU A 146 11.52 -33.68 7.62
N LEU A 147 11.63 -33.90 8.94
CA LEU A 147 11.09 -35.09 9.61
C LEU A 147 9.63 -34.91 10.06
N ASP A 148 9.04 -33.70 9.95
CA ASP A 148 7.68 -33.43 10.39
C ASP A 148 6.69 -33.85 9.29
N PRO A 149 5.86 -34.89 9.48
CA PRO A 149 4.95 -35.38 8.46
C PRO A 149 3.84 -34.36 8.12
N ARG A 150 3.68 -33.29 8.90
CA ARG A 150 2.73 -32.20 8.63
C ARG A 150 3.27 -31.19 7.61
N VAL A 151 4.56 -31.25 7.27
CA VAL A 151 5.24 -30.29 6.39
C VAL A 151 5.30 -30.83 4.97
N HIS A 152 4.76 -30.06 4.02
CA HIS A 152 4.96 -30.33 2.59
C HIS A 152 6.36 -29.88 2.19
N THR A 153 7.19 -30.80 1.71
CA THR A 153 8.60 -30.54 1.40
C THR A 153 8.83 -30.50 -0.11
N VAL A 154 9.49 -29.44 -0.58
CA VAL A 154 9.96 -29.34 -1.97
C VAL A 154 11.48 -29.50 -2.00
N ILE A 155 11.96 -30.60 -2.57
CA ILE A 155 13.40 -30.88 -2.70
C ILE A 155 13.87 -30.41 -4.07
N VAL A 156 14.76 -29.42 -4.08
CA VAL A 156 15.39 -28.91 -5.30
C VAL A 156 16.76 -29.56 -5.49
N SER A 157 16.98 -30.17 -6.66
CA SER A 157 18.25 -30.79 -7.05
C SER A 157 18.67 -30.30 -8.43
N SER A 158 19.97 -30.33 -8.75
CA SER A 158 20.45 -30.14 -10.12
C SER A 158 20.83 -31.48 -10.75
N CYS A 159 21.00 -31.52 -12.08
CA CYS A 159 21.52 -32.71 -12.76
C CYS A 159 22.98 -33.09 -12.37
N ALA A 160 23.65 -32.30 -11.53
CA ALA A 160 25.00 -32.62 -11.08
C ALA A 160 24.99 -33.83 -10.15
N LYS A 161 25.90 -34.78 -10.38
CA LYS A 161 26.03 -36.01 -9.57
C LYS A 161 26.10 -35.74 -8.07
N GLN A 162 26.78 -34.68 -7.65
CA GLN A 162 26.89 -34.32 -6.23
C GLN A 162 25.53 -33.95 -5.62
N SER A 163 24.70 -33.20 -6.34
CA SER A 163 23.37 -32.79 -5.88
C SER A 163 22.45 -34.00 -5.75
N VAL A 164 22.39 -34.85 -6.78
CA VAL A 164 21.56 -36.07 -6.79
C VAL A 164 21.97 -37.03 -5.67
N VAL A 165 23.28 -37.31 -5.53
CA VAL A 165 23.78 -38.18 -4.44
C VAL A 165 23.47 -37.57 -3.07
N GLY A 166 23.56 -36.25 -2.92
CA GLY A 166 23.19 -35.55 -1.70
C GLY A 166 21.73 -35.79 -1.33
N VAL A 167 20.81 -35.58 -2.28
CA VAL A 167 19.37 -35.84 -2.07
C VAL A 167 19.10 -37.30 -1.73
N CYS A 168 19.65 -38.26 -2.48
CA CYS A 168 19.44 -39.68 -2.20
C CYS A 168 19.92 -40.07 -0.79
N ARG A 169 21.03 -39.48 -0.32
CA ARG A 169 21.52 -39.72 1.05
C ARG A 169 20.64 -39.09 2.11
N THR A 170 20.11 -37.88 1.86
CA THR A 170 19.16 -37.22 2.75
C THR A 170 17.91 -38.09 2.90
N LEU A 171 17.32 -38.56 1.79
CA LEU A 171 16.16 -39.46 1.82
C LEU A 171 16.45 -40.76 2.59
N ALA A 172 17.61 -41.38 2.36
CA ALA A 172 18.03 -42.60 3.06
C ALA A 172 18.26 -42.39 4.57
N GLN A 173 18.43 -41.15 5.03
CA GLN A 173 18.55 -40.82 6.44
C GLN A 173 17.17 -40.49 7.03
N VAL A 174 16.30 -39.79 6.29
CA VAL A 174 14.89 -39.60 6.66
C VAL A 174 14.19 -40.94 6.89
N SER A 175 14.43 -41.93 6.01
CA SER A 175 13.85 -43.28 6.12
C SER A 175 14.18 -44.00 7.42
N ARG A 176 15.32 -43.67 8.05
CA ARG A 176 15.77 -44.30 9.30
C ARG A 176 15.11 -43.71 10.54
N HIS A 177 14.60 -42.50 10.44
CA HIS A 177 14.13 -41.73 11.59
C HIS A 177 12.61 -41.53 11.60
N THR A 178 11.94 -41.71 10.45
CA THR A 178 10.50 -41.56 10.33
C THR A 178 9.93 -42.51 9.28
N THR A 179 8.77 -43.09 9.55
CA THR A 179 7.91 -43.67 8.51
C THR A 179 7.12 -42.53 7.89
N TRP A 180 7.58 -42.01 6.75
CA TRP A 180 6.77 -41.11 5.96
C TRP A 180 5.52 -41.87 5.48
N PRO A 181 4.30 -41.34 5.66
CA PRO A 181 3.14 -41.95 5.04
C PRO A 181 3.31 -41.82 3.52
N LEU A 182 3.58 -42.93 2.83
CA LEU A 182 3.78 -42.97 1.37
C LEU A 182 2.56 -42.40 0.61
N ASP A 183 1.37 -42.50 1.22
CA ASP A 183 0.09 -42.01 0.68
C ASP A 183 -0.12 -40.48 0.80
N SER A 184 0.82 -39.75 1.42
CA SER A 184 0.55 -38.35 1.84
C SER A 184 0.75 -37.27 0.77
N GLY A 185 1.44 -37.55 -0.35
CA GLY A 185 1.72 -36.53 -1.38
C GLY A 185 2.57 -35.34 -0.89
N ASN A 186 3.15 -35.41 0.32
CA ASN A 186 3.83 -34.31 1.01
C ASN A 186 5.25 -34.02 0.50
N LEU A 187 5.65 -34.60 -0.64
CA LEU A 187 6.96 -34.39 -1.23
C LEU A 187 6.91 -34.15 -2.72
N THR A 188 7.66 -33.14 -3.15
CA THR A 188 7.84 -32.79 -4.56
C THR A 188 9.33 -32.67 -4.85
N PHE A 189 9.79 -33.28 -5.94
CA PHE A 189 11.15 -33.06 -6.43
C PHE A 189 11.16 -32.08 -7.59
N LEU A 190 12.18 -31.23 -7.64
CA LEU A 190 12.44 -30.35 -8.76
C LEU A 190 13.87 -30.55 -9.23
N VAL A 191 14.04 -31.11 -10.42
CA VAL A 191 15.35 -31.27 -11.05
C VAL A 191 15.60 -30.10 -11.98
N THR A 192 16.57 -29.29 -11.60
CA THR A 192 16.95 -28.03 -12.24
C THR A 192 18.21 -28.17 -13.07
N GLN A 193 18.48 -27.14 -13.89
CA GLN A 193 19.68 -27.04 -14.71
C GLN A 193 19.82 -28.21 -15.70
N VAL A 194 18.71 -28.71 -16.25
CA VAL A 194 18.76 -29.76 -17.28
C VAL A 194 19.42 -29.18 -18.54
N PRO A 195 20.57 -29.73 -18.98
CA PRO A 195 21.41 -29.05 -19.97
C PRO A 195 20.84 -29.19 -21.39
N PRO A 196 21.00 -28.16 -22.25
CA PRO A 196 20.79 -28.30 -23.68
C PRO A 196 21.95 -29.08 -24.34
N PRO A 197 21.77 -29.65 -25.54
CA PRO A 197 20.52 -29.76 -26.30
C PRO A 197 19.55 -30.77 -25.66
N LYS A 198 18.25 -30.63 -25.98
CA LYS A 198 17.16 -31.40 -25.36
C LYS A 198 17.40 -32.92 -25.33
N SER A 199 17.97 -33.50 -26.39
CA SER A 199 18.28 -34.93 -26.45
C SER A 199 19.25 -35.41 -25.36
N ILE A 200 20.26 -34.61 -25.02
CA ILE A 200 21.22 -34.91 -23.95
C ILE A 200 20.58 -34.64 -22.59
N GLY A 201 19.87 -33.52 -22.48
CA GLY A 201 19.11 -33.17 -21.27
C GLY A 201 18.09 -34.24 -20.88
N ASP A 202 17.35 -34.80 -21.84
CA ASP A 202 16.38 -35.88 -21.62
C ASP A 202 17.04 -37.13 -21.06
N GLN A 203 18.16 -37.58 -21.63
CA GLN A 203 18.90 -38.74 -21.14
C GLN A 203 19.43 -38.54 -19.71
N ILE A 204 19.96 -37.35 -19.42
CA ILE A 204 20.45 -37.01 -18.09
C ILE A 204 19.30 -36.95 -17.09
N PHE A 205 18.20 -36.28 -17.44
CA PHE A 205 17.03 -36.15 -16.60
C PHE A 205 16.44 -37.52 -16.25
N THR A 206 16.20 -38.40 -17.23
CA THR A 206 15.68 -39.76 -16.98
C THR A 206 16.57 -40.56 -16.03
N LYS A 207 17.90 -40.41 -16.13
CA LYS A 207 18.81 -41.06 -15.19
C LYS A 207 18.68 -40.53 -13.76
N VAL A 208 18.53 -39.21 -13.61
CA VAL A 208 18.32 -38.57 -12.29
C VAL A 208 16.97 -38.98 -11.72
N GLU A 209 15.93 -39.01 -12.55
CA GLU A 209 14.59 -39.49 -12.20
C GLU A 209 14.64 -40.93 -11.68
N ASP A 210 15.30 -41.84 -12.40
CA ASP A 210 15.51 -43.22 -11.95
C ASP A 210 16.24 -43.32 -10.61
N ASP A 211 17.28 -42.51 -10.41
CA ASP A 211 18.06 -42.50 -9.17
C ASP A 211 17.24 -41.99 -7.98
N LEU A 212 16.39 -40.97 -8.19
CA LEU A 212 15.47 -40.44 -7.17
C LEU A 212 14.34 -41.42 -6.86
N LEU A 213 13.73 -42.04 -7.87
CA LEU A 213 12.68 -43.05 -7.71
C LEU A 213 13.18 -44.27 -6.94
N LYS A 214 14.42 -44.72 -7.21
CA LYS A 214 15.05 -45.81 -6.42
C LYS A 214 15.28 -45.42 -4.97
N ALA A 215 15.77 -44.20 -4.73
CA ALA A 215 15.95 -43.71 -3.37
C ALA A 215 14.61 -43.60 -2.64
N TRP A 216 13.55 -43.18 -3.33
CA TRP A 216 12.21 -43.16 -2.77
C TRP A 216 11.63 -44.54 -2.50
N ALA A 217 11.75 -45.48 -3.43
CA ALA A 217 11.27 -46.84 -3.23
C ALA A 217 11.90 -47.51 -1.99
N SER A 218 13.13 -47.11 -1.64
CA SER A 218 13.80 -47.58 -0.42
C SER A 218 13.27 -46.98 0.90
N LEU A 219 12.34 -46.02 0.84
CA LEU A 219 11.65 -45.45 2.02
C LEU A 219 10.43 -46.28 2.45
N GLY A 220 9.87 -47.12 1.58
CA GLY A 220 8.68 -47.93 1.86
C GLY A 220 8.97 -49.41 2.11
N ASP A 221 8.10 -50.07 2.88
CA ASP A 221 8.05 -51.53 2.93
C ASP A 221 7.57 -52.08 1.57
N GLU A 222 7.94 -53.34 1.24
CA GLU A 222 7.56 -53.98 -0.02
C GLU A 222 6.05 -53.76 -0.30
N PRO A 223 5.67 -53.27 -1.49
CA PRO A 223 4.27 -53.02 -1.80
C PRO A 223 3.51 -54.34 -1.76
N ASP A 224 2.51 -54.44 -0.89
CA ASP A 224 1.47 -55.47 -1.01
C ASP A 224 0.88 -55.37 -2.42
N SER A 225 0.85 -56.50 -3.13
CA SER A 225 0.64 -56.64 -4.57
C SER A 225 -0.71 -56.14 -5.12
N ASP A 226 -1.54 -55.50 -4.30
CA ASP A 226 -2.92 -55.12 -4.62
C ASP A 226 -3.14 -53.59 -4.67
N HIS A 227 -2.10 -52.76 -4.49
CA HIS A 227 -2.19 -51.29 -4.55
C HIS A 227 -1.17 -50.67 -5.53
N GLU A 228 -1.27 -50.99 -6.83
CA GLU A 228 -0.37 -50.45 -7.87
C GLU A 228 -0.64 -48.98 -8.28
N GLU A 229 -1.66 -48.30 -7.74
CA GLU A 229 -2.11 -46.99 -8.28
C GLU A 229 -1.83 -45.74 -7.42
N SER A 230 -1.26 -45.82 -6.20
CA SER A 230 -1.28 -44.67 -5.25
C SER A 230 0.04 -43.93 -4.97
N ASN A 231 1.21 -44.39 -5.43
CA ASN A 231 2.52 -43.83 -4.99
C ASN A 231 3.23 -42.97 -6.06
N PHE A 232 2.52 -42.01 -6.66
CA PHE A 232 3.16 -41.09 -7.62
C PHE A 232 3.85 -39.93 -6.91
N ILE A 233 5.19 -39.99 -6.86
CA ILE A 233 6.01 -38.80 -6.58
C ILE A 233 5.92 -37.85 -7.77
N SER A 234 5.66 -36.57 -7.51
CA SER A 234 5.79 -35.53 -8.53
C SER A 234 7.27 -35.13 -8.70
N ILE A 235 7.87 -35.46 -9.85
CA ILE A 235 9.21 -35.03 -10.24
C ILE A 235 9.10 -33.99 -11.36
N GLY A 236 9.32 -32.72 -11.01
CA GLY A 236 9.29 -31.61 -11.94
C GLY A 236 10.62 -31.42 -12.67
N ARG A 237 10.54 -31.20 -13.98
CA ARG A 237 11.70 -30.92 -14.83
C ARG A 237 11.86 -29.43 -15.10
N VAL A 238 13.06 -28.91 -14.87
CA VAL A 238 13.39 -27.51 -15.15
C VAL A 238 14.65 -27.40 -16.01
N ASP A 239 14.45 -27.03 -17.28
CA ASP A 239 15.53 -26.82 -18.25
C ASP A 239 16.40 -25.62 -17.90
N HIS A 240 17.69 -25.69 -18.23
CA HIS A 240 18.64 -24.59 -18.07
C HIS A 240 18.19 -23.34 -18.85
N ASP A 241 18.07 -22.22 -18.15
CA ASP A 241 17.74 -20.91 -18.72
C ASP A 241 18.74 -19.86 -18.22
N GLN A 242 19.38 -19.14 -19.15
CA GLN A 242 20.37 -18.11 -18.83
C GLN A 242 19.80 -16.94 -18.02
N LYS A 243 18.49 -16.70 -18.13
CA LYS A 243 17.80 -15.66 -17.35
C LYS A 243 17.82 -15.93 -15.84
N LEU A 244 18.15 -17.15 -15.42
CA LEU A 244 18.12 -17.58 -14.03
C LEU A 244 19.49 -17.58 -13.34
N ILE A 245 20.50 -16.99 -13.99
CA ILE A 245 21.89 -17.01 -13.52
C ILE A 245 22.23 -15.77 -12.68
N VAL A 246 21.62 -14.61 -12.96
CA VAL A 246 21.91 -13.35 -12.28
C VAL A 246 20.62 -12.66 -11.92
N PHE A 247 20.40 -12.44 -10.62
CA PHE A 247 19.30 -11.65 -10.09
C PHE A 247 19.83 -10.75 -8.99
N ASP A 248 19.58 -9.44 -9.13
CA ASP A 248 20.02 -8.44 -8.17
C ASP A 248 18.88 -8.06 -7.19
N ASP A 249 17.62 -8.35 -7.53
CA ASP A 249 16.46 -8.02 -6.71
C ASP A 249 15.28 -8.97 -6.95
N LEU A 250 14.37 -9.06 -5.97
CA LEU A 250 13.18 -9.93 -6.02
C LEU A 250 12.18 -9.56 -7.12
N GLN A 251 12.10 -8.28 -7.52
CA GLN A 251 11.16 -7.81 -8.53
C GLN A 251 11.59 -8.32 -9.92
N THR A 252 12.88 -8.29 -10.21
CA THR A 252 13.46 -8.86 -11.43
C THR A 252 13.20 -10.37 -11.52
N ILE A 253 13.30 -11.10 -10.39
CA ILE A 253 12.91 -12.52 -10.34
C ILE A 253 11.44 -12.69 -10.70
N ALA A 254 10.54 -11.93 -10.05
CA ALA A 254 9.10 -12.02 -10.25
C ALA A 254 8.69 -11.78 -11.71
N GLU A 255 9.38 -10.91 -12.42
CA GLU A 255 9.15 -10.60 -13.85
C GLU A 255 9.68 -11.68 -14.78
N CYS A 256 10.85 -12.24 -14.49
CA CYS A 256 11.49 -13.23 -15.35
C CYS A 256 10.91 -14.63 -15.19
N PHE A 257 10.59 -15.03 -13.95
CA PHE A 257 10.18 -16.38 -13.57
C PHE A 257 9.03 -16.96 -14.42
N PRO A 258 7.94 -16.23 -14.71
CA PRO A 258 6.83 -16.71 -15.54
C PRO A 258 7.22 -17.04 -17.00
N THR A 259 8.37 -16.55 -17.46
CA THR A 259 8.87 -16.80 -18.83
C THR A 259 9.83 -17.98 -18.93
N THR A 260 10.08 -18.68 -17.82
CA THR A 260 11.06 -19.78 -17.74
C THR A 260 10.37 -21.13 -17.57
N SER A 261 11.14 -22.21 -17.74
CA SER A 261 10.72 -23.59 -17.53
C SER A 261 10.29 -23.89 -16.09
N PHE A 262 10.63 -23.04 -15.11
CA PHE A 262 10.25 -23.20 -13.70
C PHE A 262 8.74 -23.07 -13.44
N TRP A 263 8.00 -22.35 -14.28
CA TRP A 263 6.60 -22.01 -14.00
C TRP A 263 5.66 -23.23 -13.96
N ASN A 264 5.78 -24.14 -14.92
CA ASN A 264 4.85 -25.27 -15.06
C ASN A 264 5.08 -26.40 -14.04
N PRO A 265 6.32 -26.86 -13.79
CA PRO A 265 6.59 -28.00 -12.89
C PRO A 265 6.30 -27.70 -11.41
N LEU A 266 6.40 -26.44 -11.00
CA LEU A 266 5.99 -25.97 -9.67
C LEU A 266 4.50 -25.66 -9.64
N GLY A 267 3.97 -25.05 -10.70
CA GLY A 267 2.62 -24.51 -10.76
C GLY A 267 1.54 -25.54 -10.52
N ASP A 268 1.58 -26.70 -11.17
CA ASP A 268 0.50 -27.69 -11.10
C ASP A 268 0.45 -28.47 -9.76
N PRO A 269 1.58 -28.96 -9.20
CA PRO A 269 1.58 -29.63 -7.89
C PRO A 269 1.23 -28.69 -6.72
N LEU A 270 1.80 -27.49 -6.67
CA LEU A 270 1.47 -26.50 -5.64
C LEU A 270 0.03 -26.03 -5.75
N LYS A 271 -0.48 -25.85 -6.97
CA LYS A 271 -1.88 -25.49 -7.19
C LYS A 271 -2.81 -26.61 -6.73
N SER A 272 -2.51 -27.87 -7.03
CA SER A 272 -3.28 -29.02 -6.53
C SER A 272 -3.29 -29.06 -5.01
N LEU A 273 -2.15 -28.81 -4.35
CA LEU A 273 -2.05 -28.73 -2.89
C LEU A 273 -2.90 -27.57 -2.33
N LEU A 274 -2.79 -26.38 -2.92
CA LEU A 274 -3.60 -25.20 -2.55
C LEU A 274 -5.10 -25.38 -2.84
N ASP A 275 -5.46 -26.21 -3.82
CA ASP A 275 -6.84 -26.56 -4.14
C ASP A 275 -7.43 -27.56 -3.13
N GLN A 276 -6.62 -28.49 -2.62
CA GLN A 276 -7.00 -29.42 -1.55
C GLN A 276 -7.12 -28.76 -0.17
N LEU A 277 -6.34 -27.71 0.10
CA LEU A 277 -6.33 -27.01 1.39
C LEU A 277 -7.46 -25.98 1.57
N THR A 278 -8.28 -25.73 0.55
CA THR A 278 -9.39 -24.75 0.60
C THR A 278 -10.76 -25.44 0.52
N PRO A 279 -11.74 -25.11 1.39
CA PRO A 279 -13.11 -25.58 1.25
C PRO A 279 -13.69 -25.19 -0.11
N SER A 280 -14.20 -26.18 -0.83
CA SER A 280 -14.79 -26.02 -2.15
C SER A 280 -16.24 -25.54 -2.02
N GLU A 281 -16.43 -24.21 -2.00
CA GLU A 281 -17.74 -23.62 -2.29
C GLU A 281 -17.67 -22.76 -3.55
N LEU A 282 -18.66 -22.98 -4.42
CA LEU A 282 -19.14 -22.12 -5.51
C LEU A 282 -18.39 -22.20 -6.85
N SER A 283 -18.67 -23.29 -7.59
CA SER A 283 -18.63 -23.30 -9.06
C SER A 283 -20.07 -23.26 -9.59
N ASN A 284 -20.54 -22.09 -10.00
CA ASN A 284 -21.63 -21.88 -10.99
C ASN A 284 -21.89 -20.39 -11.20
N VAL A 285 -20.96 -19.67 -11.84
CA VAL A 285 -21.27 -18.37 -12.45
C VAL A 285 -20.44 -18.24 -13.71
N ASN A 286 -21.05 -18.52 -14.86
CA ASN A 286 -20.70 -17.91 -16.14
C ASN A 286 -21.79 -18.28 -17.15
N ASP A 287 -22.81 -17.42 -17.24
CA ASP A 287 -23.64 -17.16 -18.44
C ASP A 287 -24.71 -16.05 -18.22
N ASN A 288 -24.91 -15.54 -16.99
CA ASN A 288 -26.00 -14.58 -16.67
C ASN A 288 -25.66 -13.07 -16.74
N ASN A 289 -24.43 -12.65 -17.07
CA ASN A 289 -24.06 -11.23 -16.92
C ASN A 289 -24.57 -10.29 -18.03
N GLN A 290 -24.88 -10.80 -19.23
CA GLN A 290 -25.41 -9.95 -20.31
C GLN A 290 -26.90 -9.62 -20.14
N SER A 291 -27.69 -10.47 -19.47
CA SER A 291 -29.09 -10.16 -19.15
C SER A 291 -29.24 -9.25 -17.93
N PHE A 292 -28.32 -9.33 -16.95
CA PHE A 292 -28.34 -8.53 -15.72
C PHE A 292 -28.15 -7.02 -15.94
N LEU A 293 -27.27 -6.62 -16.87
CA LEU A 293 -27.00 -5.21 -17.18
C LEU A 293 -28.19 -4.52 -17.85
N GLY A 294 -29.06 -5.25 -18.56
CA GLY A 294 -30.20 -4.67 -19.28
C GLY A 294 -31.26 -4.06 -18.37
N GLU A 295 -31.59 -4.73 -17.26
CA GLU A 295 -32.66 -4.31 -16.34
C GLU A 295 -32.20 -3.26 -15.30
N LYS A 296 -30.92 -3.25 -14.91
CA LYS A 296 -30.37 -2.37 -13.86
C LYS A 296 -29.51 -1.20 -14.36
N LYS A 297 -29.41 -1.00 -15.68
CA LYS A 297 -28.55 0.01 -16.32
C LYS A 297 -28.76 1.43 -15.76
N GLU A 298 -30.02 1.85 -15.71
CA GLU A 298 -30.40 3.18 -15.22
C GLU A 298 -30.24 3.32 -13.70
N GLU A 299 -30.47 2.24 -12.94
CA GLU A 299 -30.23 2.22 -11.49
C GLU A 299 -28.75 2.44 -11.17
N ILE A 300 -27.86 1.69 -11.82
CA ILE A 300 -26.41 1.83 -11.65
C ILE A 300 -25.94 3.23 -12.07
N LYS A 301 -26.45 3.73 -13.21
CA LYS A 301 -26.16 5.09 -13.69
C LYS A 301 -26.54 6.15 -12.65
N ASN A 302 -27.74 6.06 -12.09
CA ASN A 302 -28.21 6.98 -11.06
C ASN A 302 -27.41 6.87 -9.76
N ASN A 303 -27.04 5.64 -9.35
CA ASN A 303 -26.21 5.42 -8.17
C ASN A 303 -24.82 6.03 -8.33
N ILE A 304 -24.18 5.90 -9.50
CA ILE A 304 -22.90 6.57 -9.80
C ILE A 304 -23.07 8.08 -9.64
N LEU A 305 -24.09 8.68 -10.28
CA LEU A 305 -24.33 10.12 -10.22
C LEU A 305 -24.61 10.62 -8.80
N GLU A 306 -25.38 9.86 -8.01
CA GLU A 306 -25.65 10.18 -6.61
C GLU A 306 -24.37 10.15 -5.78
N LEU A 307 -23.58 9.07 -5.89
CA LEU A 307 -22.31 8.91 -5.18
C LEU A 307 -21.34 10.03 -5.53
N THR A 308 -21.12 10.29 -6.83
CA THR A 308 -20.14 11.28 -7.26
C THR A 308 -20.56 12.71 -6.88
N ARG A 309 -21.82 13.09 -7.13
CA ARG A 309 -22.28 14.49 -6.94
C ARG A 309 -22.59 14.85 -5.50
N LYS A 310 -23.09 13.92 -4.69
CA LYS A 310 -23.51 14.22 -3.30
C LYS A 310 -22.49 13.82 -2.25
N HIS A 311 -21.61 12.86 -2.52
CA HIS A 311 -20.81 12.23 -1.47
C HIS A 311 -19.30 12.28 -1.70
N LEU A 312 -18.83 12.37 -2.95
CA LEU A 312 -17.41 12.19 -3.26
C LEU A 312 -16.71 13.42 -3.88
N GLU A 313 -17.45 14.35 -4.51
CA GLU A 313 -16.82 15.53 -5.15
C GLU A 313 -16.27 16.54 -4.13
N PHE A 314 -17.02 16.81 -3.06
CA PHE A 314 -16.61 17.72 -1.99
C PHE A 314 -16.47 16.93 -0.69
N ALA A 315 -15.23 16.82 -0.21
CA ALA A 315 -14.88 16.04 0.97
C ALA A 315 -15.62 16.53 2.23
N GLU A 316 -15.86 17.83 2.36
CA GLU A 316 -16.57 18.42 3.50
C GLU A 316 -18.08 18.15 3.47
N GLN A 317 -18.62 17.77 2.30
CA GLN A 317 -20.04 17.46 2.08
C GLN A 317 -20.35 15.96 2.13
N ASN A 318 -19.36 15.11 2.40
CA ASN A 318 -19.57 13.68 2.42
C ASN A 318 -20.45 13.26 3.61
N GLU A 319 -21.52 12.52 3.31
CA GLU A 319 -22.47 12.01 4.29
C GLU A 319 -22.49 10.48 4.40
N LYS A 320 -21.73 9.75 3.58
CA LYS A 320 -21.66 8.28 3.59
C LYS A 320 -20.28 7.79 4.04
N PRO A 321 -20.21 6.85 5.00
CA PRO A 321 -18.95 6.20 5.37
C PRO A 321 -18.49 5.25 4.27
N GLY A 322 -17.20 5.27 3.95
CA GLY A 322 -16.56 4.46 2.93
C GLY A 322 -15.26 5.10 2.44
N VAL A 323 -14.15 4.39 2.59
CA VAL A 323 -12.81 4.81 2.13
C VAL A 323 -12.22 3.73 1.24
N LEU A 324 -11.56 4.12 0.16
CA LEU A 324 -10.71 3.22 -0.60
C LEU A 324 -9.50 2.82 0.25
N LEU A 325 -9.30 1.52 0.47
CA LEU A 325 -8.10 1.02 1.14
C LEU A 325 -6.88 1.22 0.23
N THR A 326 -6.17 2.34 0.43
CA THR A 326 -4.87 2.64 -0.18
C THR A 326 -3.73 2.21 0.75
N SER A 327 -2.51 2.17 0.24
CA SER A 327 -1.32 1.82 1.04
C SER A 327 -1.15 2.71 2.30
N PRO A 328 -1.29 4.06 2.21
CA PRO A 328 -1.24 4.92 3.40
C PRO A 328 -2.32 4.62 4.44
N VAL A 329 -3.55 4.33 3.99
CA VAL A 329 -4.68 3.99 4.87
C VAL A 329 -4.43 2.64 5.55
N ARG A 330 -3.94 1.65 4.81
CA ARG A 330 -3.52 0.35 5.36
C ARG A 330 -2.47 0.55 6.45
N LYS A 331 -1.39 1.29 6.17
CA LYS A 331 -0.33 1.53 7.16
C LYS A 331 -0.83 2.22 8.44
N LEU A 332 -1.80 3.13 8.30
CA LEU A 332 -2.42 3.81 9.43
C LEU A 332 -3.18 2.85 10.36
N VAL A 333 -3.87 1.84 9.81
CA VAL A 333 -4.70 0.89 10.59
C VAL A 333 -3.99 -0.43 10.93
N SER A 334 -2.84 -0.72 10.31
CA SER A 334 -2.02 -1.92 10.56
C SER A 334 -1.05 -1.78 11.75
N LEU A 335 -1.26 -0.78 12.62
CA LEU A 335 -0.47 -0.62 13.84
C LEU A 335 -0.78 -1.77 14.81
N PRO A 336 0.21 -2.21 15.61
CA PRO A 336 0.01 -3.31 16.54
C PRO A 336 -1.07 -3.00 17.58
N ASP A 337 -1.71 -4.07 18.08
CA ASP A 337 -2.72 -3.98 19.13
C ASP A 337 -2.13 -3.20 20.33
N GLU A 338 -2.90 -2.27 20.90
CA GLU A 338 -2.54 -1.32 21.98
C GLU A 338 -1.73 -0.06 21.60
N GLN A 339 -1.17 0.07 20.40
CA GLN A 339 -0.53 1.33 19.99
C GLN A 339 -1.49 2.27 19.26
N LEU A 340 -1.56 3.52 19.72
CA LEU A 340 -2.32 4.56 19.04
C LEU A 340 -1.50 5.19 17.90
N PRO A 341 -2.11 5.54 16.76
CA PRO A 341 -1.42 6.17 15.65
C PRO A 341 -0.81 7.51 16.06
N ILE A 342 0.48 7.67 15.76
CA ILE A 342 1.21 8.95 15.78
C ILE A 342 1.77 9.15 14.37
N ALA A 343 1.01 9.86 13.53
CA ALA A 343 1.30 10.00 12.11
C ALA A 343 1.10 11.43 11.61
N VAL A 344 1.96 11.86 10.69
CA VAL A 344 1.77 13.07 9.89
C VAL A 344 1.49 12.64 8.46
N VAL A 345 0.30 12.93 7.97
CA VAL A 345 -0.19 12.57 6.64
C VAL A 345 0.11 13.72 5.69
N LEU A 346 1.21 13.59 4.94
CA LEU A 346 1.61 14.56 3.92
C LEU A 346 0.83 14.34 2.63
N GLY A 347 0.31 15.41 2.02
CA GLY A 347 -0.34 15.28 0.71
C GLY A 347 -0.38 16.60 -0.05
N SER A 348 -0.36 16.55 -1.37
CA SER A 348 -0.58 17.73 -2.22
C SER A 348 -2.04 18.25 -2.10
N LYS A 349 -2.33 19.39 -2.72
CA LYS A 349 -3.71 19.88 -2.79
C LYS A 349 -4.55 18.91 -3.63
N GLY A 350 -5.75 18.55 -3.15
CA GLY A 350 -6.59 17.53 -3.79
C GLY A 350 -6.13 16.08 -3.58
N ALA A 351 -5.21 15.81 -2.64
CA ALA A 351 -4.77 14.46 -2.28
C ALA A 351 -5.71 13.74 -1.27
N ASP A 352 -6.94 14.21 -1.07
CA ASP A 352 -7.94 13.62 -0.17
C ASP A 352 -7.65 13.63 1.34
N LYS A 353 -6.80 14.54 1.81
CA LYS A 353 -6.54 14.76 3.24
C LYS A 353 -7.84 14.96 4.05
N THR A 354 -8.64 15.95 3.64
CA THR A 354 -9.92 16.30 4.26
C THR A 354 -10.96 15.19 4.16
N PHE A 355 -10.92 14.40 3.08
CA PHE A 355 -11.79 13.24 2.93
C PHE A 355 -11.43 12.13 3.92
N LEU A 356 -10.13 11.81 4.05
CA LEU A 356 -9.69 10.80 5.01
C LEU A 356 -9.97 11.25 6.46
N TRP A 357 -9.74 12.53 6.77
CA TRP A 357 -10.10 13.13 8.04
C TRP A 357 -11.61 13.02 8.34
N SER A 358 -12.47 13.35 7.37
CA SER A 358 -13.93 13.29 7.59
C SER A 358 -14.40 11.86 7.85
N GLN A 359 -13.80 10.89 7.17
CA GLN A 359 -14.12 9.47 7.34
C GLN A 359 -13.69 8.92 8.70
N LEU A 360 -12.53 9.36 9.21
CA LEU A 360 -12.11 9.11 10.59
C LEU A 360 -13.13 9.67 11.60
N VAL A 361 -13.51 10.95 11.45
CA VAL A 361 -14.45 11.61 12.37
C VAL A 361 -15.86 10.98 12.31
N MET A 362 -16.35 10.62 11.13
CA MET A 362 -17.64 9.95 10.94
C MET A 362 -17.67 8.55 11.56
N ALA A 363 -16.56 7.82 11.55
CA ALA A 363 -16.45 6.51 12.18
C ALA A 363 -16.57 6.59 13.71
N LYS A 364 -16.23 7.74 14.30
CA LYS A 364 -16.21 8.06 15.74
C LYS A 364 -15.20 7.25 16.57
N GLU A 365 -15.05 5.96 16.29
CA GLU A 365 -14.11 5.05 16.92
C GLU A 365 -13.13 4.49 15.88
N PHE A 366 -11.86 4.33 16.28
CA PHE A 366 -10.80 3.86 15.38
C PHE A 366 -10.99 2.41 14.93
N SER A 367 -11.53 1.54 15.79
CA SER A 367 -11.91 0.17 15.43
C SER A 367 -12.95 0.13 14.30
N LYS A 368 -13.98 1.00 14.39
CA LYS A 368 -15.00 1.12 13.33
C LYS A 368 -14.42 1.65 12.03
N PHE A 369 -13.46 2.57 12.11
CA PHE A 369 -12.74 3.03 10.92
C PHE A 369 -11.96 1.89 10.26
N ALA A 370 -11.24 1.09 11.05
CA ALA A 370 -10.52 -0.08 10.56
C ALA A 370 -11.47 -1.11 9.90
N GLU A 371 -12.64 -1.36 10.50
CA GLU A 371 -13.68 -2.22 9.94
C GLU A 371 -14.21 -1.70 8.59
N ILE A 372 -14.45 -0.38 8.46
CA ILE A 372 -14.89 0.24 7.19
C ILE A 372 -13.89 -0.02 6.06
N VAL A 373 -12.59 -0.05 6.36
CA VAL A 373 -11.54 -0.33 5.37
C VAL A 373 -11.21 -1.81 5.23
N GLY A 374 -11.95 -2.69 5.92
CA GLY A 374 -11.83 -4.16 5.80
C GLY A 374 -10.70 -4.77 6.64
N ILE A 375 -10.19 -4.05 7.65
CA ILE A 375 -9.12 -4.52 8.53
C ILE A 375 -9.68 -4.68 9.95
N SER A 376 -9.49 -5.86 10.55
CA SER A 376 -9.87 -6.07 11.94
C SER A 376 -8.82 -5.47 12.86
N TRP A 377 -9.22 -4.42 13.59
CA TRP A 377 -8.40 -3.81 14.63
C TRP A 377 -9.05 -4.05 15.99
N ARG A 378 -8.32 -4.69 16.92
CA ARG A 378 -8.86 -5.05 18.24
C ARG A 378 -8.09 -4.31 19.32
N ALA A 379 -8.75 -3.35 19.95
CA ALA A 379 -8.29 -2.80 21.22
C ALA A 379 -9.19 -3.29 22.37
N PRO A 380 -8.63 -3.41 23.59
CA PRO A 380 -9.40 -3.77 24.77
C PRO A 380 -10.50 -2.75 25.09
N LYS A 381 -10.36 -1.49 24.65
CA LYS A 381 -11.32 -0.41 24.88
C LYS A 381 -11.55 0.43 23.62
N PRO A 382 -12.73 1.09 23.49
CA PRO A 382 -13.01 1.97 22.37
C PRO A 382 -12.04 3.16 22.34
N VAL A 383 -11.38 3.34 21.21
CA VAL A 383 -10.51 4.50 20.96
C VAL A 383 -11.29 5.54 20.16
N LEU A 384 -11.52 6.69 20.78
CA LEU A 384 -12.29 7.79 20.20
C LEU A 384 -11.43 8.63 19.27
N ILE A 385 -11.97 8.99 18.10
CA ILE A 385 -11.34 9.93 17.19
C ILE A 385 -11.83 11.33 17.55
N PHE A 386 -10.94 12.21 17.98
CA PHE A 386 -11.27 13.57 18.42
C PHE A 386 -10.74 14.63 17.44
N PRO A 387 -11.61 15.45 16.83
CA PRO A 387 -11.19 16.48 15.88
C PRO A 387 -10.61 17.71 16.59
N LEU A 388 -9.28 17.78 16.74
CA LEU A 388 -8.57 18.89 17.40
C LEU A 388 -8.58 20.20 16.57
N LEU A 389 -8.61 20.09 15.25
CA LEU A 389 -8.87 21.22 14.33
C LEU A 389 -9.79 20.72 13.22
N CYS A 390 -10.69 21.60 12.77
CA CYS A 390 -11.67 21.30 11.74
C CYS A 390 -11.55 22.28 10.57
N PRO A 391 -11.72 21.81 9.32
CA PRO A 391 -12.00 22.67 8.16
C PRO A 391 -13.22 23.58 8.40
N SER A 392 -13.27 24.73 7.72
CA SER A 392 -14.28 25.77 8.02
C SER A 392 -15.69 25.43 7.53
N ASN A 393 -15.82 24.67 6.43
CA ASN A 393 -17.08 24.47 5.69
C ASN A 393 -17.61 23.02 5.75
N LEU A 394 -17.85 22.49 6.95
CA LEU A 394 -18.36 21.12 7.14
C LEU A 394 -19.88 21.02 6.91
N ALA A 395 -20.35 19.92 6.31
CA ALA A 395 -21.78 19.59 6.25
C ALA A 395 -22.38 19.31 7.64
N ASP A 396 -23.69 19.54 7.78
CA ASP A 396 -24.43 19.43 9.06
C ASP A 396 -24.24 18.07 9.73
N LYS A 397 -24.23 16.97 8.96
CA LYS A 397 -24.04 15.62 9.51
C LYS A 397 -22.65 15.41 10.12
N LEU A 398 -21.62 15.97 9.48
CA LEU A 398 -20.24 15.90 9.96
C LEU A 398 -20.07 16.82 11.18
N LEU A 399 -20.64 18.02 11.14
CA LEU A 399 -20.67 18.94 12.27
C LEU A 399 -21.38 18.33 13.50
N ASN A 400 -22.52 17.66 13.30
CA ASN A 400 -23.21 16.92 14.35
C ASN A 400 -22.33 15.78 14.91
N SER A 401 -21.58 15.09 14.05
CA SER A 401 -20.65 14.03 14.48
C SER A 401 -19.50 14.59 15.33
N VAL A 402 -18.95 15.75 14.95
CA VAL A 402 -17.97 16.50 15.75
C VAL A 402 -18.56 16.85 17.12
N HIS A 403 -19.75 17.45 17.16
CA HIS A 403 -20.40 17.84 18.42
C HIS A 403 -20.79 16.65 19.31
N ASP A 404 -21.15 15.51 18.72
CA ASP A 404 -21.39 14.28 19.47
C ASP A 404 -20.11 13.75 20.11
N LEU A 405 -18.99 13.80 19.39
CA LEU A 405 -17.68 13.38 19.89
C LEU A 405 -17.17 14.29 21.02
N GLU A 406 -17.29 15.60 20.84
CA GLU A 406 -16.98 16.59 21.88
C GLU A 406 -17.77 16.31 23.17
N ARG A 407 -19.09 16.14 23.05
CA ARG A 407 -19.97 15.83 24.19
C ARG A 407 -19.67 14.49 24.86
N LYS A 408 -19.16 13.50 24.11
CA LYS A 408 -18.75 12.20 24.66
C LYS A 408 -17.48 12.28 25.48
N ILE A 409 -16.54 13.14 25.08
CA ILE A 409 -15.26 13.29 25.79
C ILE A 409 -15.41 14.22 27.00
N SER A 410 -16.08 15.36 26.85
CA SER A 410 -16.32 16.29 27.96
C SER A 410 -17.62 17.08 27.81
N LYS A 411 -18.29 17.33 28.94
CA LYS A 411 -19.44 18.25 29.05
C LYS A 411 -19.02 19.71 29.22
N GLU A 412 -17.76 19.96 29.59
CA GLU A 412 -17.18 21.26 29.91
C GLU A 412 -16.02 21.62 28.95
N SER A 413 -16.10 21.19 27.69
CA SER A 413 -15.06 21.49 26.69
C SER A 413 -14.97 23.00 26.45
N LYS A 414 -13.74 23.53 26.27
CA LYS A 414 -13.55 24.85 25.66
C LYS A 414 -14.32 24.93 24.34
N GLU A 415 -14.66 26.16 23.97
CA GLU A 415 -15.21 26.50 22.67
C GLU A 415 -14.38 25.88 21.52
N LYS A 416 -15.05 25.34 20.49
CA LYS A 416 -14.42 24.64 19.35
C LYS A 416 -13.27 25.47 18.74
N LEU A 417 -12.10 24.87 18.55
CA LEU A 417 -11.02 25.46 17.75
C LEU A 417 -11.32 25.22 16.27
N ASP A 418 -11.69 26.29 15.58
CA ASP A 418 -11.85 26.34 14.12
C ASP A 418 -10.75 27.21 13.51
N ASN A 419 -10.72 27.26 12.18
CA ASN A 419 -9.70 28.00 11.45
C ASN A 419 -9.72 29.51 11.74
N PHE A 420 -10.89 30.08 12.09
CA PHE A 420 -11.02 31.49 12.44
C PHE A 420 -10.37 31.78 13.80
N LYS A 421 -10.66 30.97 14.82
CA LYS A 421 -10.05 31.10 16.14
C LYS A 421 -8.57 30.78 16.13
N LEU A 422 -8.16 29.75 15.39
CA LEU A 422 -6.74 29.45 15.24
C LEU A 422 -6.01 30.68 14.66
N LYS A 423 -6.59 31.34 13.66
CA LYS A 423 -6.04 32.58 13.11
C LYS A 423 -5.98 33.71 14.15
N GLU A 424 -7.03 33.94 14.92
CA GLU A 424 -7.02 34.95 15.99
C GLU A 424 -5.97 34.66 17.07
N GLU A 425 -5.85 33.40 17.50
CA GLU A 425 -4.88 33.00 18.53
C GLU A 425 -3.45 33.08 18.01
N LEU A 426 -3.22 32.75 16.72
CA LEU A 426 -1.96 32.97 16.03
C LEU A 426 -1.57 34.45 15.95
N GLU A 427 -2.54 35.36 15.81
CA GLU A 427 -2.31 36.81 15.81
C GLU A 427 -2.05 37.36 17.23
N LYS A 428 -2.58 36.71 18.28
CA LYS A 428 -2.38 37.08 19.69
C LYS A 428 -1.13 36.46 20.32
N LEU A 429 -0.58 35.42 19.72
CA LEU A 429 0.60 34.71 20.22
C LEU A 429 1.82 35.65 20.28
N ASP A 430 2.22 36.02 21.51
CA ASP A 430 3.40 36.83 21.75
C ASP A 430 4.68 35.97 21.68
N SER A 431 5.79 36.58 21.28
CA SER A 431 7.13 35.98 21.15
C SER A 431 7.68 35.29 22.41
N LYS A 432 7.01 35.45 23.56
CA LYS A 432 7.41 34.91 24.86
C LYS A 432 6.75 33.57 25.20
N ASN A 433 5.64 33.20 24.57
CA ASN A 433 4.98 31.93 24.83
C ASN A 433 5.48 30.87 23.84
N SER A 434 5.82 29.68 24.33
CA SER A 434 6.27 28.60 23.44
C SER A 434 5.09 28.07 22.64
N SER A 435 5.26 27.87 21.33
CA SER A 435 4.23 27.32 20.44
C SER A 435 3.79 25.90 20.82
N LEU A 436 4.63 25.16 21.54
CA LEU A 436 4.24 23.89 22.15
C LEU A 436 3.21 24.09 23.27
N THR A 437 3.42 25.07 24.16
CA THR A 437 2.48 25.40 25.25
C THR A 437 1.10 25.71 24.70
N PHE A 438 1.03 26.44 23.57
CA PHE A 438 -0.23 26.68 22.86
C PHE A 438 -0.98 25.38 22.54
N TRP A 439 -0.32 24.42 21.89
CA TRP A 439 -0.96 23.14 21.56
C TRP A 439 -1.37 22.34 22.80
N LEU A 440 -0.58 22.35 23.87
CA LEU A 440 -0.94 21.67 25.11
C LEU A 440 -2.15 22.30 25.80
N GLU A 441 -2.25 23.64 25.79
CA GLU A 441 -3.41 24.37 26.32
C GLU A 441 -4.67 24.13 25.50
N GLU A 442 -4.54 24.02 24.18
CA GLU A 442 -5.65 23.70 23.29
C GLU A 442 -6.10 22.24 23.45
N ILE A 443 -5.18 21.28 23.50
CA ILE A 443 -5.50 19.87 23.74
C ILE A 443 -6.18 19.71 25.11
N ALA A 444 -5.57 20.21 26.19
CA ALA A 444 -6.13 20.10 27.53
C ALA A 444 -7.50 20.78 27.63
N GLY A 445 -7.63 22.00 27.09
CA GLY A 445 -8.88 22.74 27.12
C GLY A 445 -10.01 22.08 26.32
N ARG A 446 -9.71 21.53 25.14
CA ARG A 446 -10.71 20.88 24.28
C ARG A 446 -11.12 19.49 24.79
N LEU A 447 -10.22 18.77 25.43
CA LEU A 447 -10.53 17.51 26.12
C LEU A 447 -11.21 17.74 27.48
N GLY A 448 -11.38 18.99 27.93
CA GLY A 448 -11.97 19.33 29.23
C GLY A 448 -11.14 18.80 30.39
N LEU A 449 -9.82 18.93 30.28
CA LEU A 449 -8.86 18.60 31.33
C LEU A 449 -8.59 19.83 32.22
N PRO A 450 -8.20 19.64 33.50
CA PRO A 450 -7.82 20.74 34.37
C PRO A 450 -6.71 21.59 33.76
N LYS A 451 -6.73 22.93 33.95
CA LYS A 451 -5.75 23.83 33.32
C LYS A 451 -4.30 23.47 33.66
N GLU A 452 -4.05 22.88 34.82
CA GLU A 452 -2.73 22.47 35.29
C GLU A 452 -2.10 21.35 34.45
N THR A 453 -2.89 20.67 33.62
CA THR A 453 -2.43 19.58 32.74
C THR A 453 -1.79 20.07 31.46
N SER A 454 -2.07 21.30 31.01
CA SER A 454 -1.37 21.89 29.86
C SER A 454 0.14 22.12 30.09
N ALA A 455 0.60 21.92 31.33
CA ALA A 455 2.02 22.01 31.68
C ALA A 455 2.89 20.93 30.99
N SER A 456 2.34 19.75 30.67
CA SER A 456 3.08 18.71 29.94
C SER A 456 2.17 17.63 29.34
N LEU A 457 2.63 16.97 28.27
CA LEU A 457 1.94 15.81 27.70
C LEU A 457 1.77 14.66 28.67
N ARG A 458 2.73 14.45 29.58
CA ARG A 458 2.63 13.39 30.60
C ARG A 458 1.43 13.59 31.51
N LYS A 459 1.13 14.82 31.91
CA LYS A 459 -0.05 15.10 32.73
C LYS A 459 -1.35 14.87 31.96
N ILE A 460 -1.39 15.23 30.67
CA ILE A 460 -2.53 14.96 29.79
C ILE A 460 -2.76 13.45 29.70
N GLU A 461 -1.70 12.67 29.47
CA GLU A 461 -1.73 11.21 29.44
C GLU A 461 -2.22 10.61 30.77
N GLU A 462 -1.68 11.09 31.90
CA GLU A 462 -2.05 10.64 33.25
C GLU A 462 -3.53 10.89 33.55
N GLU A 463 -4.08 12.05 33.15
CA GLU A 463 -5.50 12.33 33.30
C GLU A 463 -6.39 11.46 32.41
N LEU A 464 -5.99 11.24 31.15
CA LEU A 464 -6.71 10.33 30.25
C LEU A 464 -6.69 8.89 30.79
N ALA A 465 -5.58 8.46 31.37
CA ALA A 465 -5.46 7.17 32.05
C ALA A 465 -6.37 7.09 33.29
N GLN A 466 -6.43 8.14 34.12
CA GLN A 466 -7.34 8.20 35.27
C GLN A 466 -8.82 8.14 34.86
N ARG A 467 -9.15 8.76 33.73
CA ARG A 467 -10.50 8.73 33.13
C ARG A 467 -10.78 7.47 32.34
N ASP A 468 -9.77 6.61 32.15
CA ASP A 468 -9.83 5.39 31.34
C ASP A 468 -10.28 5.66 29.88
N GLN A 469 -9.80 6.78 29.32
CA GLN A 469 -10.13 7.25 27.99
C GLN A 469 -8.96 7.04 27.02
N TYR A 470 -9.27 6.70 25.78
CA TYR A 470 -8.31 6.50 24.69
C TYR A 470 -8.72 7.38 23.53
N VAL A 471 -7.84 8.29 23.12
CA VAL A 471 -8.18 9.37 22.18
C VAL A 471 -7.12 9.47 21.09
N ILE A 472 -7.56 9.59 19.84
CA ILE A 472 -6.70 9.98 18.71
C ILE A 472 -7.10 11.38 18.27
N LEU A 473 -6.18 12.32 18.35
CA LEU A 473 -6.38 13.68 17.88
C LEU A 473 -6.28 13.71 16.35
N ALA A 474 -7.33 14.16 15.67
CA ALA A 474 -7.35 14.34 14.22
C ALA A 474 -7.30 15.83 13.87
N VAL A 475 -6.31 16.25 13.07
CA VAL A 475 -6.07 17.65 12.71
C VAL A 475 -6.12 17.82 11.20
N ASP A 476 -7.00 18.68 10.69
CA ASP A 476 -7.04 19.10 9.28
C ASP A 476 -7.45 20.57 9.16
N GLY A 477 -7.16 21.21 8.01
CA GLY A 477 -7.55 22.59 7.70
C GLY A 477 -6.54 23.67 8.08
N LEU A 478 -5.30 23.30 8.42
CA LEU A 478 -4.24 24.25 8.81
C LEU A 478 -4.00 25.35 7.76
N GLU A 479 -4.10 25.01 6.48
CA GLU A 479 -3.89 25.93 5.37
C GLU A 479 -4.90 27.09 5.31
N GLU A 480 -6.14 26.85 5.73
CA GLU A 480 -7.21 27.86 5.72
C GLU A 480 -7.00 28.89 6.81
N ALA A 481 -6.48 28.47 7.96
CA ALA A 481 -6.18 29.34 9.09
C ALA A 481 -5.01 30.29 8.79
N LEU A 482 -4.03 29.82 8.01
CA LEU A 482 -2.77 30.55 7.76
C LEU A 482 -2.83 31.47 6.54
N GLN A 483 -3.67 31.15 5.53
CA GLN A 483 -3.90 31.96 4.33
C GLN A 483 -2.60 32.40 3.62
N THR A 484 -1.66 31.49 3.47
CA THR A 484 -0.32 31.78 2.93
C THR A 484 -0.33 31.82 1.41
N GLY A 485 0.63 32.53 0.82
CA GLY A 485 0.80 32.62 -0.63
C GLY A 485 2.02 33.46 -1.03
N PRO A 486 2.34 33.56 -2.33
CA PRO A 486 3.52 34.28 -2.82
C PRO A 486 3.55 35.75 -2.40
N SER A 487 2.40 36.40 -2.19
CA SER A 487 2.31 37.79 -1.72
C SER A 487 2.21 37.94 -0.19
N LYS A 488 2.12 36.84 0.56
CA LYS A 488 2.02 36.81 2.03
C LYS A 488 2.63 35.50 2.56
N PRO A 489 3.97 35.42 2.66
CA PRO A 489 4.67 34.25 3.19
C PRO A 489 4.36 34.06 4.68
N MET A 490 4.57 32.85 5.20
CA MET A 490 4.41 32.59 6.63
C MET A 490 5.36 33.42 7.48
N ASN A 491 4.85 34.01 8.56
CA ASN A 491 5.71 34.61 9.57
C ASN A 491 6.38 33.52 10.43
N GLU A 492 7.46 33.87 11.14
CA GLU A 492 8.23 32.91 11.94
C GLU A 492 7.38 32.23 13.04
N GLN A 493 6.41 32.93 13.62
CA GLN A 493 5.53 32.37 14.65
C GLN A 493 4.60 31.29 14.08
N GLN A 494 4.01 31.54 12.91
CA GLN A 494 3.18 30.57 12.19
C GLN A 494 3.97 29.32 11.82
N LYS A 495 5.23 29.49 11.38
CA LYS A 495 6.12 28.36 11.09
C LYS A 495 6.42 27.56 12.35
N ASP A 496 6.71 28.24 13.46
CA ASP A 496 6.99 27.59 14.73
C ASP A 496 5.78 26.80 15.25
N VAL A 497 4.55 27.33 15.13
CA VAL A 497 3.33 26.64 15.52
C VAL A 497 3.10 25.36 14.71
N ILE A 498 3.29 25.40 13.39
CA ILE A 498 3.17 24.20 12.56
C ILE A 498 4.28 23.20 12.89
N ARG A 499 5.53 23.67 12.99
CA ARG A 499 6.68 22.84 13.30
C ARG A 499 6.46 22.07 14.62
N ASN A 500 5.96 22.74 15.66
CA ASN A 500 5.67 22.09 16.93
C ASN A 500 4.57 21.03 16.81
N LEU A 501 3.54 21.26 15.99
CA LEU A 501 2.47 20.29 15.77
C LEU A 501 2.94 19.04 15.01
N VAL A 502 3.81 19.19 14.01
CA VAL A 502 4.21 18.08 13.11
C VAL A 502 5.52 17.39 13.50
N ILE A 503 6.38 18.04 14.28
CA ILE A 503 7.65 17.49 14.76
C ILE A 503 7.63 17.29 16.27
N ASP A 504 7.53 18.37 17.04
CA ASP A 504 7.83 18.32 18.48
C ASP A 504 6.78 17.52 19.26
N LEU A 505 5.50 17.72 18.96
CA LEU A 505 4.38 17.01 19.58
C LEU A 505 4.41 15.50 19.27
N PRO A 506 4.49 15.02 18.00
CA PRO A 506 4.66 13.60 17.68
C PRO A 506 5.91 12.97 18.32
N ASN A 507 7.04 13.66 18.32
CA ASN A 507 8.28 13.14 18.91
C ASN A 507 8.15 12.99 20.42
N GLN A 508 7.50 13.94 21.12
CA GLN A 508 7.28 13.81 22.55
C GLN A 508 6.27 12.71 22.90
N LEU A 509 5.20 12.54 22.12
CA LEU A 509 4.26 11.42 22.28
C LEU A 509 4.96 10.06 22.13
N GLN A 510 5.84 9.93 21.14
CA GLN A 510 6.67 8.74 20.95
C GLN A 510 7.64 8.53 22.14
N ALA A 511 8.28 9.60 22.62
CA ALA A 511 9.24 9.52 23.71
C ALA A 511 8.62 9.11 25.05
N ILE A 512 7.34 9.44 25.30
CA ILE A 512 6.63 9.01 26.52
C ILE A 512 5.93 7.66 26.37
N GLN A 513 5.97 7.04 25.18
CA GLN A 513 5.29 5.76 24.89
C GLN A 513 3.82 5.78 25.34
N THR A 514 3.11 6.83 24.92
CA THR A 514 1.68 7.03 25.22
C THR A 514 0.84 5.81 24.83
N LYS A 515 -0.15 5.49 25.68
CA LYS A 515 -1.16 4.46 25.46
C LYS A 515 -2.56 5.04 25.28
N HIS A 516 -2.79 6.25 25.79
CA HIS A 516 -4.11 6.89 25.84
C HIS A 516 -4.27 8.05 24.84
N LEU A 517 -3.17 8.56 24.25
CA LEU A 517 -3.20 9.70 23.33
C LEU A 517 -2.44 9.45 22.02
N GLY A 518 -3.17 9.33 20.92
CA GLY A 518 -2.63 9.33 19.55
C GLY A 518 -2.82 10.68 18.84
N ILE A 519 -2.17 10.85 17.70
CA ILE A 519 -2.39 12.00 16.82
C ILE A 519 -2.21 11.64 15.33
N ILE A 520 -3.10 12.16 14.50
CA ILE A 520 -3.03 12.12 13.04
C ILE A 520 -3.16 13.55 12.53
N VAL A 521 -2.06 14.08 11.97
CA VAL A 521 -2.02 15.44 11.43
C VAL A 521 -2.03 15.40 9.91
N PHE A 522 -3.06 15.97 9.29
CA PHE A 522 -3.13 16.17 7.85
C PHE A 522 -2.53 17.52 7.50
N ILE A 523 -1.53 17.53 6.63
CA ILE A 523 -0.85 18.76 6.23
C ILE A 523 -0.44 18.74 4.76
N ARG A 524 -0.50 19.92 4.11
CA ARG A 524 0.02 20.07 2.76
C ARG A 524 1.55 19.97 2.74
N HIS A 525 2.08 19.32 1.71
CA HIS A 525 3.53 19.14 1.53
C HIS A 525 4.29 20.47 1.47
N ASP A 526 3.77 21.45 0.73
CA ASP A 526 4.37 22.78 0.60
C ASP A 526 4.35 23.55 1.93
N LEU A 527 3.26 23.47 2.68
CA LEU A 527 3.13 24.11 4.00
C LEU A 527 4.12 23.51 5.02
N ALA A 528 4.27 22.18 5.01
CA ALA A 528 5.26 21.49 5.84
C ALA A 528 6.69 21.89 5.44
N ARG A 529 6.97 21.98 4.13
CA ARG A 529 8.28 22.37 3.60
C ARG A 529 8.65 23.82 3.96
N GLU A 530 7.69 24.74 3.90
CA GLU A 530 7.91 26.15 4.29
C GLU A 530 8.18 26.30 5.79
N SER A 531 7.58 25.43 6.62
CA SER A 531 7.68 25.47 8.08
C SER A 531 8.94 24.79 8.64
N ILE A 532 9.57 23.89 7.88
CA ILE A 532 10.70 23.06 8.34
C ILE A 532 11.96 23.47 7.57
N HIS A 533 12.69 24.45 8.11
CA HIS A 533 13.88 25.02 7.47
C HIS A 533 15.09 24.08 7.37
N GLN A 534 15.22 23.12 8.29
CA GLN A 534 16.33 22.17 8.34
C GLN A 534 15.81 20.74 8.44
N ASN A 535 16.45 19.79 7.76
CA ASN A 535 16.14 18.36 7.79
C ASN A 535 14.74 17.97 7.29
N PHE A 536 14.11 18.77 6.43
CA PHE A 536 12.81 18.41 5.83
C PHE A 536 12.84 17.03 5.15
N GLY A 537 13.94 16.67 4.47
CA GLY A 537 14.09 15.34 3.85
C GLY A 537 14.01 14.18 4.85
N GLN A 538 14.56 14.34 6.07
CA GLN A 538 14.43 13.32 7.13
C GLN A 538 13.00 13.25 7.67
N PHE A 539 12.36 14.40 7.83
CA PHE A 539 10.95 14.48 8.21
C PHE A 539 10.04 13.81 7.17
N GLU A 540 10.26 14.10 5.89
CA GLU A 540 9.52 13.51 4.78
C GLU A 540 9.75 12.00 4.70
N ALA A 541 10.99 11.52 4.87
CA ALA A 541 11.30 10.10 4.91
C ALA A 541 10.56 9.38 6.05
N LYS A 542 10.57 9.94 7.27
CA LYS A 542 9.89 9.37 8.46
C LYS A 542 8.40 9.11 8.21
N TYR A 543 7.72 9.99 7.46
CA TYR A 543 6.28 9.91 7.23
C TYR A 543 5.90 9.53 5.79
N ARG A 544 6.87 9.11 4.97
CA ARG A 544 6.67 8.80 3.54
C ARG A 544 5.61 7.73 3.30
N SER A 545 5.56 6.71 4.17
CA SER A 545 4.57 5.62 4.09
C SER A 545 3.13 6.07 4.37
N PHE A 546 2.94 7.20 5.06
CA PHE A 546 1.63 7.81 5.30
C PHE A 546 1.27 8.88 4.27
N ALA A 547 2.17 9.20 3.32
CA ALA A 547 1.93 10.26 2.36
C ALA A 547 0.82 9.90 1.36
N LEU A 548 -0.19 10.76 1.24
CA LEU A 548 -1.27 10.62 0.27
C LEU A 548 -0.78 11.04 -1.11
N LYS A 549 -0.57 10.05 -1.97
CA LYS A 549 -0.24 10.21 -3.38
C LYS A 549 -1.16 9.33 -4.21
N TRP A 550 -1.82 9.90 -5.20
CA TRP A 550 -2.66 9.14 -6.13
C TRP A 550 -1.85 8.73 -7.35
N SER A 551 -1.43 7.47 -7.36
CA SER A 551 -0.78 6.84 -8.51
C SER A 551 -1.76 6.58 -9.66
N GLN A 552 -1.24 6.14 -10.81
CA GLN A 552 -2.06 5.68 -11.92
C GLN A 552 -2.92 4.47 -11.54
N GLU A 553 -2.39 3.51 -10.76
CA GLU A 553 -3.21 2.39 -10.30
C GLU A 553 -4.27 2.85 -9.31
N ASP A 554 -3.95 3.74 -8.36
CA ASP A 554 -4.92 4.23 -7.38
C ASP A 554 -6.07 4.98 -8.06
N ALA A 555 -5.79 5.73 -9.11
CA ALA A 555 -6.82 6.36 -9.94
C ALA A 555 -7.79 5.34 -10.54
N LEU A 556 -7.29 4.24 -11.11
CA LEU A 556 -8.14 3.17 -11.66
C LEU A 556 -8.88 2.40 -10.55
N ARG A 557 -8.23 2.18 -9.39
CA ARG A 557 -8.86 1.57 -8.19
C ARG A 557 -10.01 2.41 -7.68
N LEU A 558 -9.87 3.74 -7.68
CA LEU A 558 -10.95 4.65 -7.30
C LEU A 558 -12.16 4.50 -8.21
N VAL A 559 -11.96 4.44 -9.53
CA VAL A 559 -13.05 4.22 -10.49
C VAL A 559 -13.77 2.90 -10.18
N LEU A 560 -13.03 1.79 -10.05
CA LEU A 560 -13.62 0.49 -9.72
C LEU A 560 -14.33 0.48 -8.37
N TRP A 561 -13.79 1.17 -7.36
CA TRP A 561 -14.44 1.30 -6.07
C TRP A 561 -15.79 2.02 -6.18
N VAL A 562 -15.85 3.16 -6.88
CA VAL A 562 -17.12 3.89 -7.12
C VAL A 562 -18.12 3.00 -7.85
N LEU A 563 -17.67 2.28 -8.90
CA LEU A 563 -18.52 1.35 -9.64
C LEU A 563 -19.05 0.23 -8.75
N LYS A 564 -18.20 -0.36 -7.91
CA LYS A 564 -18.60 -1.41 -6.95
C LYS A 564 -19.66 -0.89 -5.97
N GLN A 565 -19.48 0.31 -5.43
CA GLN A 565 -20.46 0.94 -4.54
C GLN A 565 -21.78 1.26 -5.25
N ALA A 566 -21.73 1.55 -6.55
CA ALA A 566 -22.92 1.79 -7.38
C ALA A 566 -23.66 0.51 -7.80
N GLY A 567 -23.13 -0.68 -7.45
CA GLY A 567 -23.71 -1.97 -7.83
C GLY A 567 -23.30 -2.45 -9.22
N TRP A 568 -22.20 -1.93 -9.78
CA TRP A 568 -21.66 -2.39 -11.06
C TRP A 568 -21.25 -3.87 -10.98
N PRO A 569 -21.70 -4.72 -11.91
CA PRO A 569 -21.33 -6.13 -11.93
C PRO A 569 -19.88 -6.25 -12.38
N ASP A 570 -18.98 -6.55 -11.44
CA ASP A 570 -17.60 -6.85 -11.75
C ASP A 570 -17.45 -8.37 -12.00
N PRO A 571 -17.18 -8.79 -13.25
CA PRO A 571 -17.07 -10.20 -13.60
C PRO A 571 -15.79 -10.85 -13.06
N SER A 572 -14.85 -10.09 -12.50
CA SER A 572 -13.58 -10.60 -12.02
C SER A 572 -13.55 -10.72 -10.49
N ILE A 573 -13.17 -11.92 -10.05
CA ILE A 573 -13.27 -12.32 -8.65
C ILE A 573 -11.91 -12.06 -7.98
N GLY A 574 -11.86 -11.10 -7.04
CA GLY A 574 -10.68 -10.75 -6.24
C GLY A 574 -10.67 -9.30 -5.74
N GLU A 575 -9.95 -9.03 -4.64
CA GLU A 575 -9.74 -7.68 -4.10
C GLU A 575 -9.10 -6.75 -5.15
N PHE A 576 -9.83 -5.69 -5.56
CA PHE A 576 -9.35 -4.72 -6.54
C PHE A 576 -8.31 -3.74 -5.95
N THR A 577 -8.27 -3.62 -4.62
CA THR A 577 -7.31 -2.78 -3.86
C THR A 577 -5.85 -3.16 -4.09
N GLN A 578 -5.59 -4.41 -4.50
CA GLN A 578 -4.26 -4.95 -4.81
C GLN A 578 -4.09 -5.35 -6.29
N ALA A 579 -5.07 -5.07 -7.16
CA ALA A 579 -4.99 -5.46 -8.57
C ALA A 579 -3.90 -4.67 -9.33
N SER A 580 -3.24 -5.34 -10.29
CA SER A 580 -2.27 -4.71 -11.21
C SER A 580 -2.96 -3.75 -12.16
N TYR A 581 -2.19 -2.82 -12.72
CA TYR A 581 -2.65 -1.93 -13.78
C TYR A 581 -3.40 -2.66 -14.91
N ASP A 582 -2.84 -3.75 -15.44
CA ASP A 582 -3.46 -4.50 -16.55
C ASP A 582 -4.74 -5.24 -16.12
N ASN A 583 -4.83 -5.65 -14.86
CA ASN A 583 -6.06 -6.24 -14.33
C ASN A 583 -7.14 -5.15 -14.14
N LEU A 584 -6.79 -4.02 -13.53
CA LEU A 584 -7.67 -2.85 -13.38
C LEU A 584 -8.20 -2.38 -14.76
N LYS A 585 -7.32 -2.29 -15.75
CA LYS A 585 -7.66 -1.96 -17.14
C LYS A 585 -8.69 -2.93 -17.72
N ARG A 586 -8.46 -4.24 -17.60
CA ARG A 586 -9.40 -5.27 -18.09
C ARG A 586 -10.76 -5.19 -17.38
N ARG A 587 -10.78 -4.91 -16.08
CA ARG A 587 -12.01 -4.76 -15.28
C ARG A 587 -12.82 -3.52 -15.67
N LEU A 588 -12.15 -2.44 -16.07
CA LEU A 588 -12.79 -1.18 -16.49
C LEU A 588 -13.16 -1.16 -17.97
N GLN A 589 -12.61 -2.04 -18.79
CA GLN A 589 -12.91 -2.11 -20.23
C GLN A 589 -14.42 -2.28 -20.53
N PRO A 590 -15.21 -3.09 -19.81
CA PRO A 590 -16.66 -3.15 -19.99
C PRO A 590 -17.38 -1.83 -19.67
N PHE A 591 -16.79 -0.96 -18.86
CA PHE A 591 -17.40 0.31 -18.43
C PHE A 591 -17.13 1.47 -19.39
N TRP A 592 -15.94 1.56 -20.00
CA TRP A 592 -15.57 2.71 -20.86
C TRP A 592 -14.94 2.33 -22.21
N GLY A 593 -14.92 1.03 -22.54
CA GLY A 593 -14.33 0.51 -23.77
C GLY A 593 -12.81 0.44 -23.76
N GLU A 594 -12.25 -0.27 -24.75
CA GLU A 594 -10.79 -0.47 -24.87
C GLU A 594 -10.07 0.76 -25.42
N LYS A 595 -10.71 1.49 -26.33
CA LYS A 595 -10.14 2.61 -27.08
C LYS A 595 -11.15 3.75 -27.21
N MET A 596 -10.63 4.96 -27.35
CA MET A 596 -11.42 6.19 -27.55
C MET A 596 -12.11 6.29 -28.93
N GLY A 597 -11.96 5.30 -29.80
CA GLY A 597 -12.56 5.28 -31.13
C GLY A 597 -11.90 4.25 -32.07
N GLY A 598 -11.49 4.70 -33.27
CA GLY A 598 -11.01 3.82 -34.34
C GLY A 598 -9.67 3.10 -34.04
N LYS A 599 -9.24 2.20 -34.94
CA LYS A 599 -8.02 1.37 -34.76
C LYS A 599 -6.73 2.14 -34.40
N LYS A 600 -6.63 3.42 -34.80
CA LYS A 600 -5.48 4.32 -34.58
C LYS A 600 -5.61 5.21 -33.33
N GLU A 601 -6.71 5.13 -32.60
CA GLU A 601 -6.91 5.92 -31.38
C GLU A 601 -6.26 5.28 -30.16
N ALA A 602 -5.98 6.12 -29.15
CA ALA A 602 -5.37 5.70 -27.90
C ALA A 602 -6.27 4.74 -27.12
N PHE A 603 -5.63 3.89 -26.31
CA PHE A 603 -6.33 3.10 -25.31
C PHE A 603 -6.99 4.01 -24.27
N THR A 604 -8.23 3.70 -23.88
CA THR A 604 -9.05 4.57 -23.02
C THR A 604 -8.37 4.85 -21.67
N ASP A 605 -7.82 3.82 -21.03
CA ASP A 605 -7.09 3.93 -19.76
C ASP A 605 -5.92 4.93 -19.84
N ARG A 606 -5.05 4.76 -20.84
CA ARG A 606 -3.88 5.64 -21.05
C ARG A 606 -4.30 7.06 -21.40
N TRP A 607 -5.41 7.21 -22.11
CA TRP A 607 -5.93 8.53 -22.49
C TRP A 607 -6.48 9.28 -21.28
N ILE A 608 -7.29 8.62 -20.43
CA ILE A 608 -7.82 9.21 -19.20
C ILE A 608 -6.67 9.59 -18.27
N ILE A 609 -5.70 8.69 -18.10
CA ILE A 609 -4.50 8.93 -17.28
C ILE A 609 -3.75 10.16 -17.76
N ALA A 610 -3.42 10.22 -19.05
CA ALA A 610 -2.66 11.33 -19.61
C ALA A 610 -3.42 12.66 -19.56
N ALA A 611 -4.75 12.62 -19.63
CA ALA A 611 -5.57 13.80 -19.71
C ALA A 611 -5.94 14.40 -18.34
N LEU A 612 -6.02 13.57 -17.29
CA LEU A 612 -6.33 14.01 -15.92
C LEU A 612 -5.11 14.14 -15.02
N SER A 613 -3.99 13.47 -15.31
CA SER A 613 -2.78 13.58 -14.50
C SER A 613 -2.10 14.93 -14.67
N ASP A 614 -1.37 15.35 -13.64
CA ASP A 614 -0.38 16.41 -13.79
C ASP A 614 0.85 15.92 -14.58
N LEU A 615 1.85 16.80 -14.74
CA LEU A 615 3.10 16.45 -15.41
C LEU A 615 4.02 15.55 -14.58
N LYS A 616 3.73 15.32 -13.30
CA LYS A 616 4.42 14.33 -12.44
C LYS A 616 3.73 12.97 -12.47
N GLY A 617 2.61 12.84 -13.19
CA GLY A 617 1.83 11.60 -13.28
C GLY A 617 0.96 11.34 -12.06
N LEU A 618 0.75 12.36 -11.21
CA LEU A 618 -0.12 12.30 -10.05
C LEU A 618 -1.54 12.75 -10.41
N PHE A 619 -2.52 12.17 -9.73
CA PHE A 619 -3.93 12.52 -9.89
C PHE A 619 -4.44 13.32 -8.69
N GLN A 620 -5.55 14.00 -8.90
CA GLN A 620 -6.44 14.39 -7.81
C GLN A 620 -7.70 13.54 -7.92
N ALA A 621 -8.09 12.90 -6.81
CA ALA A 621 -9.28 12.04 -6.79
C ALA A 621 -10.53 12.82 -7.21
N ARG A 622 -10.66 14.07 -6.76
CA ARG A 622 -11.76 14.98 -7.13
C ARG A 622 -11.94 15.09 -8.66
N ASP A 623 -10.85 15.19 -9.42
CA ASP A 623 -10.91 15.26 -10.89
C ASP A 623 -11.44 13.95 -11.51
N ILE A 624 -11.08 12.80 -10.93
CA ILE A 624 -11.59 11.49 -11.36
C ILE A 624 -13.08 11.37 -11.04
N ILE A 625 -13.50 11.77 -9.83
CA ILE A 625 -14.91 11.74 -9.41
C ILE A 625 -15.77 12.64 -10.31
N ARG A 626 -15.29 13.85 -10.63
CA ARG A 626 -15.95 14.76 -11.58
C ARG A 626 -16.02 14.18 -12.98
N PHE A 627 -14.93 13.57 -13.45
CA PHE A 627 -14.91 12.90 -14.75
C PHE A 627 -15.99 11.82 -14.81
N LEU A 628 -16.09 10.97 -13.78
CA LEU A 628 -17.12 9.93 -13.70
C LEU A 628 -18.54 10.53 -13.67
N SER A 629 -18.76 11.56 -12.87
CA SER A 629 -20.04 12.29 -12.78
C SER A 629 -20.48 12.80 -14.16
N GLU A 630 -19.61 13.55 -14.82
CA GLU A 630 -19.93 14.24 -16.07
C GLU A 630 -20.00 13.29 -17.26
N ALA A 631 -19.09 12.31 -17.35
CA ALA A 631 -19.12 11.30 -18.40
C ALA A 631 -20.36 10.41 -18.28
N THR A 632 -20.76 10.05 -17.05
CA THR A 632 -21.96 9.24 -16.81
C THR A 632 -23.22 10.00 -17.17
N ALA A 633 -23.32 11.28 -16.78
CA ALA A 633 -24.48 12.13 -17.07
C ALA A 633 -24.71 12.31 -18.57
N ASN A 634 -23.63 12.54 -19.32
CA ASN A 634 -23.70 12.83 -20.76
C ASN A 634 -23.61 11.61 -21.67
N SER A 635 -23.46 10.39 -21.11
CA SER A 635 -23.47 9.17 -21.93
C SER A 635 -24.89 8.88 -22.40
N SER A 636 -25.11 9.03 -23.71
CA SER A 636 -26.38 8.74 -24.39
C SER A 636 -26.71 7.25 -24.45
N ASP A 637 -25.71 6.38 -24.35
CA ASP A 637 -25.88 4.91 -24.31
C ASP A 637 -24.89 4.33 -23.31
N PHE A 638 -25.29 4.23 -22.03
CA PHE A 638 -24.44 3.76 -20.92
C PHE A 638 -24.07 2.27 -21.10
N PRO A 639 -22.82 1.81 -20.99
CA PRO A 639 -21.68 2.41 -20.29
C PRO A 639 -21.01 3.59 -21.04
N LEU A 640 -19.90 4.13 -20.55
CA LEU A 640 -19.36 5.39 -21.07
C LEU A 640 -18.96 5.30 -22.54
N ASN A 641 -19.45 6.25 -23.35
CA ASN A 641 -19.03 6.40 -24.74
C ASN A 641 -17.92 7.46 -24.91
N PRO A 642 -17.10 7.39 -25.98
CA PRO A 642 -16.00 8.34 -26.18
C PRO A 642 -16.40 9.82 -26.27
N THR A 643 -17.59 10.13 -26.79
CA THR A 643 -18.06 11.52 -26.90
C THR A 643 -18.31 12.11 -25.51
N ALA A 644 -19.00 11.37 -24.65
CA ALA A 644 -19.25 11.77 -23.27
C ALA A 644 -17.94 11.91 -22.47
N MET A 645 -17.00 10.97 -22.65
CA MET A 645 -15.68 11.05 -22.00
C MET A 645 -14.87 12.28 -22.46
N ARG A 646 -14.88 12.62 -23.76
CA ARG A 646 -14.20 13.84 -24.25
C ARG A 646 -14.79 15.11 -23.64
N GLY A 647 -16.12 15.22 -23.61
CA GLY A 647 -16.81 16.36 -22.99
C GLY A 647 -16.53 16.47 -21.48
N ALA A 648 -16.50 15.34 -20.78
CA ALA A 648 -16.18 15.32 -19.36
C ALA A 648 -14.78 15.87 -19.03
N ILE A 649 -13.79 15.61 -19.88
CA ILE A 649 -12.44 16.17 -19.69
C ILE A 649 -12.42 17.69 -19.90
N GLU A 650 -13.17 18.22 -20.88
CA GLU A 650 -13.28 19.67 -21.06
C GLU A 650 -13.91 20.34 -19.84
N PHE A 651 -14.93 19.72 -19.26
CA PHE A 651 -15.55 20.18 -18.01
C PHE A 651 -14.57 20.13 -16.84
N CYS A 652 -13.89 19.00 -16.62
CA CYS A 652 -12.90 18.85 -15.55
C CYS A 652 -11.76 19.86 -15.67
N ALA A 653 -11.27 20.08 -16.89
CA ALA A 653 -10.23 21.06 -17.19
C ALA A 653 -10.63 22.49 -16.81
N SER A 654 -11.86 22.90 -17.15
CA SER A 654 -12.38 24.22 -16.74
C SER A 654 -12.47 24.36 -15.23
N LYS A 655 -13.04 23.35 -14.56
CA LYS A 655 -13.20 23.34 -13.10
C LYS A 655 -11.85 23.35 -12.38
N LYS A 656 -10.88 22.59 -12.87
CA LYS A 656 -9.51 22.58 -12.34
C LYS A 656 -8.87 23.97 -12.35
N VAL A 657 -9.04 24.72 -13.44
CA VAL A 657 -8.50 26.08 -13.54
C VAL A 657 -9.25 27.04 -12.60
N GLU A 658 -10.58 26.94 -12.50
CA GLU A 658 -11.36 27.73 -11.53
C GLU A 658 -10.90 27.47 -10.09
N GLU A 659 -10.68 26.20 -9.73
CA GLU A 659 -10.17 25.82 -8.42
C GLU A 659 -8.80 26.42 -8.18
N LEU A 660 -7.83 26.23 -9.08
CA LEU A 660 -6.50 26.81 -8.94
C LEU A 660 -6.55 28.34 -8.72
N GLN A 661 -7.48 29.05 -9.38
CA GLN A 661 -7.69 30.49 -9.18
C GLN A 661 -8.22 30.82 -7.76
N GLN A 662 -9.11 30.01 -7.20
CA GLN A 662 -9.69 30.20 -5.87
C GLN A 662 -8.77 29.72 -4.73
N GLU A 663 -8.04 28.64 -5.00
CA GLU A 663 -7.33 27.84 -4.01
C GLU A 663 -5.89 28.29 -3.79
N ILE A 664 -5.30 29.01 -4.75
CA ILE A 664 -3.91 29.46 -4.72
C ILE A 664 -3.88 30.98 -4.84
N ASN A 665 -3.58 31.64 -3.72
CA ASN A 665 -3.44 33.09 -3.66
C ASN A 665 -2.39 33.58 -4.66
N GLY A 666 -2.73 34.63 -5.43
CA GLY A 666 -1.83 35.24 -6.42
C GLY A 666 -1.85 34.58 -7.82
N LEU A 667 -2.42 33.39 -7.96
CA LEU A 667 -2.46 32.67 -9.23
C LEU A 667 -3.53 33.21 -10.21
N GLU A 668 -4.59 33.83 -9.70
CA GLU A 668 -5.68 34.42 -10.49
C GLU A 668 -5.16 35.37 -11.58
N LYS A 669 -4.27 36.31 -11.22
CA LYS A 669 -3.72 37.31 -12.14
C LYS A 669 -2.91 36.67 -13.27
N ILE A 670 -2.15 35.63 -12.95
CA ILE A 670 -1.29 34.90 -13.89
C ILE A 670 -2.15 34.09 -14.87
N LEU A 671 -3.13 33.34 -14.36
CA LEU A 671 -4.03 32.54 -15.21
C LEU A 671 -4.94 33.41 -16.08
N ASP A 672 -5.40 34.55 -15.55
CA ASP A 672 -6.15 35.54 -16.33
C ASP A 672 -5.29 36.15 -17.45
N HIS A 673 -4.00 36.37 -17.20
CA HIS A 673 -3.08 36.80 -18.25
C HIS A 673 -3.03 35.78 -19.39
N PHE A 674 -2.91 34.47 -19.09
CA PHE A 674 -2.98 33.42 -20.10
C PHE A 674 -4.33 33.38 -20.83
N LYS A 675 -5.45 33.50 -20.10
CA LYS A 675 -6.81 33.55 -20.67
C LYS A 675 -7.07 34.80 -21.52
N LYS A 676 -6.28 35.86 -21.42
CA LYS A 676 -6.41 37.10 -22.23
C LYS A 676 -5.49 37.12 -23.46
N GLN A 677 -4.57 36.17 -23.59
CA GLN A 677 -3.69 36.11 -24.76
C GLN A 677 -4.48 35.86 -26.06
N PRO A 678 -4.05 36.43 -27.21
CA PRO A 678 -4.67 36.19 -28.50
C PRO A 678 -4.77 34.70 -28.87
N TRP A 679 -5.84 34.33 -29.57
CA TRP A 679 -6.13 32.95 -29.98
C TRP A 679 -4.93 32.24 -30.65
N ASN A 680 -4.18 32.96 -31.50
CA ASN A 680 -3.02 32.47 -32.23
C ASN A 680 -1.75 32.27 -31.39
N GLN A 681 -1.72 32.78 -30.15
CA GLN A 681 -0.58 32.66 -29.23
C GLN A 681 -0.79 31.56 -28.18
N ARG A 682 -2.01 31.04 -28.02
CA ARG A 682 -2.33 29.96 -27.07
C ARG A 682 -1.96 28.58 -27.59
N MET A 683 -0.68 28.36 -27.82
CA MET A 683 -0.14 27.10 -28.35
C MET A 683 0.85 26.46 -27.38
N ILE A 684 0.76 25.14 -27.20
CA ILE A 684 1.73 24.35 -26.43
C ILE A 684 2.62 23.55 -27.38
N PRO A 685 3.96 23.47 -27.16
CA PRO A 685 4.73 24.24 -26.18
C PRO A 685 4.82 25.74 -26.48
N MET A 686 5.04 26.53 -25.43
CA MET A 686 5.21 27.99 -25.51
C MET A 686 6.69 28.40 -25.47
N GLU A 687 7.04 29.48 -26.15
CA GLU A 687 8.37 30.08 -26.04
C GLU A 687 8.45 31.03 -24.85
N LYS A 688 9.54 30.94 -24.06
CA LYS A 688 9.79 31.75 -22.86
C LYS A 688 9.64 33.26 -23.11
N ALA A 689 10.18 33.76 -24.22
CA ALA A 689 10.13 35.19 -24.58
C ALA A 689 8.70 35.73 -24.80
N LYS A 690 7.70 34.88 -25.06
CA LYS A 690 6.31 35.30 -25.34
C LYS A 690 5.45 35.42 -24.08
N LEU A 691 5.87 34.82 -22.96
CA LEU A 691 5.08 34.71 -21.74
C LEU A 691 5.21 35.91 -20.80
N LYS A 692 6.30 36.68 -20.89
CA LYS A 692 6.57 37.87 -20.05
C LYS A 692 6.36 37.63 -18.55
N LEU A 693 6.64 36.42 -18.06
CA LEU A 693 6.59 36.10 -16.64
C LEU A 693 7.87 36.59 -15.95
N SER A 694 7.77 36.93 -14.66
CA SER A 694 8.95 37.15 -13.82
C SER A 694 9.60 35.82 -13.45
N SER A 695 10.88 35.83 -13.07
CA SER A 695 11.58 34.62 -12.61
C SER A 695 10.93 33.99 -11.37
N GLU A 696 10.29 34.80 -10.53
CA GLU A 696 9.58 34.35 -9.33
C GLU A 696 8.25 33.67 -9.69
N GLU A 697 7.52 34.21 -10.66
CA GLU A 697 6.29 33.61 -11.19
C GLU A 697 6.58 32.29 -11.92
N GLU A 698 7.69 32.21 -12.66
CA GLU A 698 8.13 30.97 -13.30
C GLU A 698 8.42 29.85 -12.29
N SER A 699 9.20 30.16 -11.23
CA SER A 699 9.50 29.21 -10.16
C SER A 699 8.23 28.76 -9.46
N PHE A 700 7.34 29.70 -9.14
CA PHE A 700 6.08 29.40 -8.47
C PHE A 700 5.17 28.48 -9.30
N LEU A 701 5.01 28.73 -10.61
CA LEU A 701 4.22 27.87 -11.49
C LEU A 701 4.84 26.47 -11.65
N ALA A 702 6.16 26.37 -11.62
CA ALA A 702 6.88 25.09 -11.66
C ALA A 702 6.66 24.30 -10.36
N ASP A 703 6.77 24.95 -9.20
CA ASP A 703 6.53 24.33 -7.89
C ASP A 703 5.09 23.79 -7.75
N GLN A 704 4.11 24.53 -8.29
CA GLN A 704 2.72 24.11 -8.33
C GLN A 704 2.41 23.07 -9.43
N GLY A 705 3.40 22.63 -10.22
CA GLY A 705 3.24 21.62 -11.27
C GLY A 705 2.42 22.08 -12.49
N ILE A 706 2.21 23.39 -12.63
CA ILE A 706 1.42 24.00 -13.71
C ILE A 706 2.26 24.12 -14.98
N LEU A 707 3.57 24.30 -14.84
CA LEU A 707 4.48 24.63 -15.94
C LEU A 707 5.81 23.89 -15.80
N ILE A 708 6.34 23.36 -16.91
CA ILE A 708 7.68 22.73 -16.95
C ILE A 708 8.49 23.33 -18.09
N GLU A 709 9.72 23.71 -17.78
CA GLU A 709 10.72 24.15 -18.75
C GLU A 709 11.55 22.97 -19.27
N ASP A 710 11.56 22.77 -20.58
CA ASP A 710 12.56 21.93 -21.24
C ASP A 710 13.79 22.80 -21.58
N GLU A 711 14.87 22.59 -20.84
CA GLU A 711 16.12 23.35 -20.96
C GLU A 711 16.82 23.15 -22.31
N LYS A 712 16.54 22.05 -23.02
CA LYS A 712 17.15 21.79 -24.34
C LYS A 712 16.50 22.61 -25.44
N ASP A 713 15.19 22.84 -25.33
CA ASP A 713 14.39 23.50 -26.36
C ASP A 713 13.94 24.92 -25.96
N ASN A 714 14.27 25.37 -24.73
CA ASN A 714 13.92 26.66 -24.15
C ASN A 714 12.40 26.97 -24.23
N LYS A 715 11.60 25.94 -23.96
CA LYS A 715 10.15 25.90 -24.16
C LYS A 715 9.44 25.46 -22.89
N PHE A 716 8.24 26.00 -22.70
CA PHE A 716 7.36 25.64 -21.60
C PHE A 716 6.24 24.71 -22.03
N TYR A 717 5.97 23.71 -21.19
CA TYR A 717 4.89 22.75 -21.31
C TYR A 717 3.94 22.88 -20.12
N MET A 718 2.69 22.47 -20.32
CA MET A 718 1.64 22.43 -19.29
C MET A 718 0.95 21.07 -19.32
N PRO A 719 0.40 20.58 -18.19
CA PRO A 719 -0.43 19.37 -18.17
C PRO A 719 -1.67 19.52 -19.05
N GLU A 720 -2.21 18.40 -19.55
CA GLU A 720 -3.36 18.40 -20.45
C GLU A 720 -4.63 19.02 -19.85
N ILE A 721 -4.92 18.66 -18.61
CA ILE A 721 -6.04 19.24 -17.86
C ILE A 721 -5.93 20.77 -17.71
N ILE A 722 -4.72 21.31 -17.59
CA ILE A 722 -4.48 22.74 -17.39
C ILE A 722 -4.57 23.51 -18.70
N TRP A 723 -3.85 23.09 -19.74
CA TRP A 723 -3.83 23.84 -20.99
C TRP A 723 -5.19 23.81 -21.68
N LYS A 724 -5.96 22.71 -21.54
CA LYS A 724 -7.35 22.66 -22.01
C LYS A 724 -8.23 23.67 -21.27
N GLY A 725 -8.13 23.75 -19.94
CA GLY A 725 -8.92 24.69 -19.14
C GLY A 725 -8.60 26.16 -19.41
N LEU A 726 -7.35 26.44 -19.82
CA LEU A 726 -6.92 27.78 -20.27
C LEU A 726 -7.24 28.07 -21.74
N GLY A 727 -7.77 27.09 -22.49
CA GLY A 727 -8.14 27.22 -23.90
C GLY A 727 -6.94 27.22 -24.87
N PHE A 728 -5.82 26.61 -24.49
CA PHE A 728 -4.66 26.42 -25.36
C PHE A 728 -4.87 25.26 -26.32
N ARG A 729 -4.01 25.16 -27.35
CA ARG A 729 -4.02 24.06 -28.32
C ARG A 729 -2.62 23.48 -28.54
N PRO A 730 -2.48 22.17 -28.79
CA PRO A 730 -1.20 21.57 -29.11
C PRO A 730 -0.74 21.96 -30.52
N SER A 731 0.53 22.30 -30.69
CA SER A 731 1.14 22.54 -32.00
C SER A 731 1.32 21.22 -32.78
N ARG A 732 1.09 21.26 -34.11
CA ARG A 732 1.19 20.07 -34.99
C ARG A 732 2.59 19.43 -34.98
N THR A 733 3.63 20.21 -34.68
CA THR A 733 5.05 19.81 -34.66
C THR A 733 5.61 19.55 -33.25
N GLY A 734 4.83 19.79 -32.19
CA GLY A 734 5.28 19.76 -30.79
C GLY A 734 4.53 18.79 -29.88
N ARG A 735 3.81 17.79 -30.43
CA ARG A 735 3.24 16.68 -29.64
C ARG A 735 4.36 15.80 -29.08
N ILE A 736 5.00 16.24 -28.02
CA ILE A 736 5.78 15.36 -27.16
C ILE A 736 4.80 14.46 -26.42
N GLY A 737 5.02 13.14 -26.45
CA GLY A 737 4.17 12.20 -25.72
C GLY A 737 4.20 12.52 -24.23
N THR A 738 3.05 12.47 -23.56
CA THR A 738 2.89 12.76 -22.12
C THR A 738 3.93 12.01 -21.27
N MET A 739 4.29 10.78 -21.63
CA MET A 739 5.36 10.02 -20.96
C MET A 739 6.75 10.67 -21.07
N ARG A 740 7.09 11.32 -22.18
CA ARG A 740 8.36 12.05 -22.32
C ARG A 740 8.35 13.34 -21.50
N LEU A 741 7.19 14.00 -21.37
CA LEU A 741 7.03 15.16 -20.48
C LEU A 741 7.11 14.76 -18.99
N GLN A 742 6.51 13.63 -18.62
CA GLN A 742 6.61 13.07 -17.26
C GLN A 742 8.06 12.69 -16.90
N ARG A 743 8.81 12.12 -17.84
CA ARG A 743 10.26 11.85 -17.64
C ARG A 743 11.09 13.12 -17.47
N LEU A 744 10.75 14.21 -18.17
CA LEU A 744 11.40 15.51 -18.01
C LEU A 744 11.09 16.13 -16.64
N ALA A 745 9.84 15.97 -16.15
CA ALA A 745 9.43 16.41 -14.81
C ALA A 745 10.20 15.69 -13.70
N ALA A 746 10.28 14.35 -13.77
CA ALA A 746 10.96 13.53 -12.78
C ALA A 746 12.49 13.78 -12.70
N ALA A 747 13.10 14.24 -13.80
CA ALA A 747 14.53 14.55 -13.84
C ALA A 747 14.92 15.86 -13.13
N LYS A 748 13.96 16.76 -12.85
CA LYS A 748 14.19 18.05 -12.17
C LYS A 748 14.07 18.00 -10.64
N GLU A 749 13.50 16.91 -10.09
CA GLU A 749 13.32 16.73 -8.64
C GLU A 749 14.44 15.91 -7.97
N ARG A 750 15.36 15.37 -8.77
CA ARG A 750 16.67 14.86 -8.31
C ARG A 750 17.66 16.01 -8.29
#